data_AF-A0A4Q2YJ95-F1
#
_entry.id   AF-A0A4Q2YJ95-F1
#
_cell.length_a   1.000
_cell.length_b   1.000
_cell.length_c   1.000
_cell.angle_alpha   90.00
_cell.angle_beta   90.00
_cell.angle_gamma   90.00
#
_symmetry.space_group_name_H-M   'P 1'
#
loop_
_entity.id
_entity.type
_entity.pdbx_description
1 polymer ?
#
loop_
_entity_poly.entity_id
_entity_poly.type
_entity_poly.pdbx_seq_one_letter_code
_entity_poly.pdbx_strand_id
1 'polypeptide(L)'
;MPPRSPKPVGRISAPGRARRSVRNGGGGPALMAFLLLGIGGGGAWWMMQQPKSPQAVATVAATEAAEPGKTTDAASAGEEDDSEANLSAILSQPSKILARPTVSKTSAATPETLELVDAFAEEKEFSGDAEMPAVKVDAEPQADFGKLLVLEMPAASQKVNVEARQKALDLAFSTGGWDHYRQYLGRSLRAWLDLRFKGTETDVIAPLFENPYTSEVLLRHAFLTAAGKGIPDFLRKNEAGPPFLRWVFSNQDAMRSFAQTISREDNVPEVFRIWSGITNEEPSATTTYLQLGLACALVFDELKSVRWNDQKLEINYMDRFRFYRENADAGRLTGKIRLLSAADLMWVVCAPVPQSELEWALKKADWRQKSWGDAYEFIKYDMEKAVNGVSKDPYDSYTFEEIKKKGGICSDRSYFSANTARAHGIPAAVLGGDGPRGGHAWITWLADEGEWKFAGRLGGYPSGHCGNPQTGEETSEDDFMRANDRRAAGPARVLKARQWLWLANLYGADPEKADALIAAARKAAPNLPLVAEAELLLWINRRQDSPVDEWKKFIAALRKEFRDNSGLMAMARKAEETYIFARQDTKDSLHTLRREATKIAKTKGADAGIAPDIKNLAEAFRRQAELLVTANDLDGVRGIYRRAFSEYGDDPALFKALANDLFNLVEKDKTIAAKACRDLENSCRRYVGRGGGDWFDVTSQNTAWQLVATCYRKCGQEKKASTIERQLEQRKGAAKRQAV
;
A
#
# COMPACT_ATOMS: atom_id res chain seq x y z
N MET A 1 12.07 44.05 43.01
CA MET A 1 11.35 43.74 44.26
C MET A 1 9.87 43.53 43.94
N PRO A 2 9.26 42.40 44.35
CA PRO A 2 7.82 42.14 44.22
C PRO A 2 7.09 42.74 45.46
N PRO A 3 5.83 42.40 45.85
CA PRO A 3 4.71 41.70 45.20
C PRO A 3 3.36 42.46 45.39
N ARG A 4 2.23 41.90 44.92
CA ARG A 4 1.06 41.57 45.79
C ARG A 4 -0.10 40.94 45.00
N SER A 5 -0.28 39.64 45.24
CA SER A 5 -1.60 38.97 45.40
C SER A 5 -1.68 38.53 46.88
N PRO A 6 -2.83 38.40 47.58
CA PRO A 6 -3.80 37.31 47.28
C PRO A 6 -5.29 37.45 47.73
N LYS A 7 -6.20 36.73 47.03
CA LYS A 7 -7.40 35.92 47.46
C LYS A 7 -8.55 36.59 48.29
N PRO A 8 -9.77 36.00 48.47
CA PRO A 8 -10.23 34.60 48.24
C PRO A 8 -11.65 34.33 47.63
N VAL A 9 -11.80 33.11 47.10
CA VAL A 9 -12.87 32.07 47.21
C VAL A 9 -14.38 32.44 47.25
N GLY A 10 -15.14 31.82 46.33
CA GLY A 10 -16.56 31.47 46.49
C GLY A 10 -17.06 30.50 45.41
N ARG A 11 -17.38 29.24 45.78
CA ARG A 11 -18.08 28.23 44.94
C ARG A 11 -19.56 28.61 44.78
N ILE A 12 -20.22 28.13 43.71
CA ILE A 12 -21.42 27.24 43.73
C ILE A 12 -22.14 27.18 42.35
N SER A 13 -22.48 25.93 41.96
CA SER A 13 -23.58 25.42 41.10
C SER A 13 -23.68 25.65 39.59
N ALA A 14 -24.01 24.55 38.91
CA ALA A 14 -24.42 24.39 37.52
C ALA A 14 -25.84 24.92 37.21
N PRO A 15 -26.17 25.09 35.92
CA PRO A 15 -27.47 24.66 35.39
C PRO A 15 -27.29 23.92 34.04
N GLY A 16 -28.10 22.96 33.61
CA GLY A 16 -29.55 22.83 33.74
C GLY A 16 -30.17 22.95 32.35
N ARG A 17 -30.43 21.81 31.70
CA ARG A 17 -31.09 21.67 30.38
C ARG A 17 -32.46 22.37 30.39
N ALA A 18 -32.72 23.20 29.38
CA ALA A 18 -34.08 23.65 29.02
C ALA A 18 -34.39 23.28 27.57
N ARG A 19 -35.42 22.45 27.39
CA ARG A 19 -36.09 22.18 26.12
C ARG A 19 -36.84 23.45 25.68
N ARG A 20 -36.71 23.83 24.41
CA ARG A 20 -37.68 24.73 23.74
C ARG A 20 -38.20 24.09 22.47
N SER A 21 -39.52 23.93 22.45
CA SER A 21 -40.34 23.61 21.29
C SER A 21 -40.28 24.74 20.26
N VAL A 22 -40.16 24.41 18.98
CA VAL A 22 -40.47 25.37 17.90
C VAL A 22 -41.58 24.77 17.04
N ARG A 23 -42.59 25.62 16.87
CA ARG A 23 -43.86 25.41 16.18
C ARG A 23 -43.69 25.83 14.71
N ASN A 24 -44.36 25.12 13.81
CA ASN A 24 -44.42 25.39 12.37
C ASN A 24 -44.84 26.82 12.03
N GLY A 25 -44.23 27.39 10.99
CA GLY A 25 -44.66 28.59 10.28
C GLY A 25 -43.87 28.72 8.97
N GLY A 26 -44.58 28.64 7.84
CA GLY A 26 -43.99 28.50 6.50
C GLY A 26 -43.36 29.76 5.92
N GLY A 27 -42.48 29.53 4.95
CA GLY A 27 -41.90 30.50 4.03
C GLY A 27 -41.05 29.78 2.99
N GLY A 28 -41.46 29.84 1.73
CA GLY A 28 -40.81 29.21 0.56
C GLY A 28 -39.46 29.85 0.16
N PRO A 29 -38.86 29.39 -0.96
CA PRO A 29 -37.50 28.85 -0.95
C PRO A 29 -36.44 29.81 -1.51
N ALA A 30 -35.21 29.69 -0.99
CA ALA A 30 -34.00 30.13 -1.68
C ALA A 30 -33.18 28.88 -2.04
N LEU A 31 -33.06 28.61 -3.34
CA LEU A 31 -32.24 27.54 -3.91
C LEU A 31 -30.75 27.78 -3.57
N MET A 32 -30.14 26.84 -2.84
CA MET A 32 -28.70 26.64 -2.77
C MET A 32 -28.45 25.18 -3.13
N ALA A 33 -28.12 24.94 -4.40
CA ALA A 33 -27.92 23.62 -4.96
C ALA A 33 -26.51 23.11 -4.63
N PHE A 34 -26.40 22.25 -3.62
CA PHE A 34 -25.22 21.43 -3.39
C PHE A 34 -25.38 20.12 -4.18
N LEU A 35 -24.67 20.01 -5.30
CA LEU A 35 -24.58 18.82 -6.15
C LEU A 35 -23.59 17.83 -5.52
N LEU A 36 -24.11 16.75 -4.94
CA LEU A 36 -23.35 15.64 -4.38
C LEU A 36 -23.80 14.38 -5.13
N LEU A 37 -22.85 13.61 -5.65
CA LEU A 37 -23.07 12.54 -6.64
C LEU A 37 -22.13 11.35 -6.31
N GLY A 38 -22.62 10.11 -6.41
CA GLY A 38 -21.92 8.86 -6.10
C GLY A 38 -21.66 8.00 -7.35
N ILE A 39 -21.28 6.73 -7.20
CA ILE A 39 -21.37 5.61 -8.18
C ILE A 39 -20.99 4.33 -7.42
N GLY A 40 -21.48 3.18 -7.89
CA GLY A 40 -21.17 1.88 -7.32
C GLY A 40 -19.75 1.37 -7.56
N GLY A 41 -19.21 0.67 -6.55
CA GLY A 41 -18.33 -0.48 -6.73
C GLY A 41 -16.91 -0.22 -7.22
N GLY A 42 -16.11 0.55 -6.47
CA GLY A 42 -14.69 0.77 -6.76
C GLY A 42 -13.80 -0.48 -6.72
N GLY A 43 -14.23 -1.56 -6.05
CA GLY A 43 -13.41 -2.77 -5.90
C GLY A 43 -13.25 -3.65 -7.16
N ALA A 44 -14.22 -3.63 -8.08
CA ALA A 44 -14.19 -4.51 -9.26
C ALA A 44 -13.57 -3.84 -10.50
N TRP A 45 -13.61 -2.50 -10.59
CA TRP A 45 -12.96 -1.76 -11.67
C TRP A 45 -11.47 -1.55 -11.40
N TRP A 46 -11.08 -1.45 -10.11
CA TRP A 46 -9.69 -1.37 -9.67
C TRP A 46 -8.87 -2.63 -10.04
N MET A 47 -9.49 -3.82 -10.04
CA MET A 47 -8.86 -5.06 -10.53
C MET A 47 -8.64 -5.12 -12.05
N MET A 48 -9.25 -4.23 -12.85
CA MET A 48 -9.00 -4.18 -14.31
C MET A 48 -7.77 -3.35 -14.69
N GLN A 49 -7.11 -2.69 -13.72
CA GLN A 49 -5.92 -1.86 -13.96
C GLN A 49 -4.62 -2.45 -13.36
N GLN A 50 -4.67 -3.62 -12.73
CA GLN A 50 -3.49 -4.36 -12.27
C GLN A 50 -3.08 -5.41 -13.32
N PRO A 51 -1.80 -5.51 -13.73
CA PRO A 51 -1.33 -6.56 -14.62
C PRO A 51 -1.44 -7.93 -13.92
N LYS A 52 -1.92 -8.95 -14.65
CA LYS A 52 -1.75 -10.34 -14.23
C LYS A 52 -0.31 -10.74 -14.50
N SER A 53 0.39 -11.27 -13.50
CA SER A 53 1.70 -11.91 -13.67
C SER A 53 1.58 -13.11 -14.63
N PRO A 54 2.51 -13.29 -15.60
CA PRO A 54 2.54 -14.50 -16.41
C PRO A 54 3.15 -15.65 -15.60
N GLN A 55 2.37 -16.71 -15.40
CA GLN A 55 2.92 -18.02 -15.04
C GLN A 55 3.79 -18.54 -16.19
N ALA A 56 4.93 -19.10 -15.82
CA ALA A 56 5.92 -19.68 -16.72
C ALA A 56 5.30 -20.64 -17.75
N VAL A 57 5.49 -20.33 -19.04
CA VAL A 57 5.23 -21.27 -20.13
C VAL A 57 6.54 -21.99 -20.42
N ALA A 58 6.58 -23.29 -20.10
CA ALA A 58 7.62 -24.18 -20.55
C ALA A 58 7.59 -24.28 -22.09
N THR A 59 8.72 -23.95 -22.71
CA THR A 59 9.00 -24.20 -24.12
C THR A 59 9.06 -25.70 -24.40
N VAL A 60 8.33 -26.16 -25.42
CA VAL A 60 8.68 -27.37 -26.16
C VAL A 60 8.59 -27.07 -27.66
N ALA A 61 9.62 -27.49 -28.37
CA ALA A 61 9.98 -27.13 -29.72
C ALA A 61 9.15 -27.83 -30.82
N ALA A 62 9.02 -27.08 -31.92
CA ALA A 62 9.11 -27.44 -33.34
C ALA A 62 8.59 -28.79 -33.88
N THR A 63 7.73 -28.68 -34.90
CA THR A 63 7.75 -29.29 -36.25
C THR A 63 6.37 -28.96 -36.87
N GLU A 64 6.09 -28.81 -38.16
CA GLU A 64 6.77 -28.53 -39.42
C GLU A 64 5.63 -28.52 -40.47
N ALA A 65 5.66 -27.64 -41.49
CA ALA A 65 4.96 -27.71 -42.80
C ALA A 65 3.44 -28.05 -42.90
N ALA A 66 2.65 -27.14 -43.50
CA ALA A 66 2.12 -27.28 -44.88
C ALA A 66 0.96 -26.29 -45.18
N GLU A 67 0.87 -25.95 -46.46
CA GLU A 67 0.14 -24.86 -47.13
C GLU A 67 -1.40 -24.99 -47.28
N PRO A 68 -2.09 -23.94 -47.80
CA PRO A 68 -3.53 -23.70 -47.62
C PRO A 68 -4.39 -24.15 -48.81
N GLY A 69 -5.71 -24.32 -48.58
CA GLY A 69 -6.64 -24.62 -49.67
C GLY A 69 -8.13 -24.56 -49.34
N LYS A 70 -8.75 -23.45 -49.78
CA LYS A 70 -10.03 -23.36 -50.53
C LYS A 70 -11.37 -23.84 -49.92
N THR A 71 -12.22 -22.84 -49.67
CA THR A 71 -13.58 -22.61 -50.23
C THR A 71 -14.59 -23.76 -50.28
N THR A 72 -15.81 -23.52 -49.78
CA THR A 72 -17.03 -23.56 -50.60
C THR A 72 -18.21 -22.88 -49.90
N ASP A 73 -19.03 -22.26 -50.75
CA ASP A 73 -20.20 -21.42 -50.51
C ASP A 73 -21.48 -22.17 -50.10
N ALA A 74 -22.51 -21.34 -49.84
CA ALA A 74 -23.96 -21.57 -49.97
C ALA A 74 -24.72 -22.08 -48.73
N ALA A 75 -25.97 -21.71 -48.48
CA ALA A 75 -26.78 -20.54 -48.83
C ALA A 75 -28.03 -20.57 -47.93
N SER A 76 -28.55 -19.39 -47.60
CA SER A 76 -29.95 -19.02 -47.30
C SER A 76 -30.84 -19.90 -46.40
N ALA A 77 -31.37 -19.26 -45.35
CA ALA A 77 -32.80 -19.02 -45.07
C ALA A 77 -33.19 -19.31 -43.61
N GLY A 78 -33.85 -18.33 -42.97
CA GLY A 78 -34.59 -18.52 -41.72
C GLY A 78 -34.35 -17.40 -40.70
N GLU A 79 -35.04 -16.27 -40.87
CA GLU A 79 -35.33 -15.36 -39.75
C GLU A 79 -36.29 -16.07 -38.79
N GLU A 80 -35.81 -16.43 -37.60
CA GLU A 80 -36.64 -16.60 -36.41
C GLU A 80 -35.96 -15.89 -35.22
N ASP A 81 -36.81 -15.26 -34.41
CA ASP A 81 -36.55 -14.32 -33.33
C ASP A 81 -35.83 -14.98 -32.14
N ASP A 82 -34.50 -14.84 -32.08
CA ASP A 82 -33.62 -15.40 -31.05
C ASP A 82 -33.30 -14.41 -29.90
N SER A 83 -34.22 -13.51 -29.58
CA SER A 83 -34.01 -12.49 -28.54
C SER A 83 -34.38 -12.92 -27.11
N GLU A 84 -35.02 -14.08 -26.90
CA GLU A 84 -35.36 -14.61 -25.55
C GLU A 84 -34.64 -15.92 -25.16
N ALA A 85 -34.02 -16.64 -26.09
CA ALA A 85 -33.33 -17.91 -25.79
C ALA A 85 -31.87 -17.74 -25.30
N ASN A 86 -31.26 -16.57 -25.50
CA ASN A 86 -29.85 -16.33 -25.13
C ASN A 86 -29.66 -15.65 -23.76
N LEU A 87 -30.74 -15.25 -23.08
CA LEU A 87 -30.69 -14.64 -21.74
C LEU A 87 -30.81 -15.66 -20.60
N SER A 88 -31.39 -16.84 -20.85
CA SER A 88 -31.49 -17.91 -19.85
C SER A 88 -30.24 -18.81 -19.80
N ALA A 89 -29.46 -18.89 -20.88
CA ALA A 89 -28.20 -19.65 -20.95
C ALA A 89 -26.96 -18.88 -20.44
N ILE A 90 -27.01 -17.54 -20.39
CA ILE A 90 -25.96 -16.69 -19.80
C ILE A 90 -26.10 -16.60 -18.27
N LEU A 91 -27.30 -16.83 -17.72
CA LEU A 91 -27.58 -16.80 -16.28
C LEU A 91 -27.44 -18.16 -15.57
N SER A 92 -27.12 -19.24 -16.30
CA SER A 92 -27.04 -20.60 -15.75
C SER A 92 -25.65 -21.26 -15.83
N GLN A 93 -24.59 -20.52 -16.17
CA GLN A 93 -23.23 -21.04 -16.01
C GLN A 93 -22.69 -20.73 -14.62
N PRO A 94 -22.32 -21.75 -13.81
CA PRO A 94 -21.65 -21.52 -12.55
C PRO A 94 -20.34 -20.82 -12.84
N SER A 95 -20.12 -19.67 -12.20
CA SER A 95 -18.81 -19.04 -12.12
C SER A 95 -17.78 -20.13 -11.87
N LYS A 96 -16.85 -20.34 -12.81
CA LYS A 96 -15.65 -21.12 -12.58
C LYS A 96 -14.87 -20.39 -11.47
N ILE A 97 -15.21 -20.78 -10.25
CA ILE A 97 -14.38 -20.68 -9.06
C ILE A 97 -13.02 -21.20 -9.50
N LEU A 98 -11.99 -20.35 -9.39
CA LEU A 98 -10.60 -20.79 -9.46
C LEU A 98 -10.47 -22.02 -8.56
N ALA A 99 -10.19 -23.17 -9.17
CA ALA A 99 -9.77 -24.34 -8.44
C ALA A 99 -8.58 -23.94 -7.58
N ARG A 100 -8.74 -24.03 -6.25
CA ARG A 100 -7.61 -24.11 -5.33
C ARG A 100 -6.64 -25.17 -5.87
N PRO A 101 -5.32 -24.93 -5.88
CA PRO A 101 -4.37 -26.01 -6.04
C PRO A 101 -4.67 -27.04 -4.95
N THR A 102 -4.88 -28.29 -5.35
CA THR A 102 -4.95 -29.43 -4.46
C THR A 102 -3.62 -29.52 -3.69
N VAL A 103 -3.67 -29.20 -2.40
CA VAL A 103 -2.60 -29.49 -1.45
C VAL A 103 -2.47 -31.01 -1.39
N SER A 104 -1.38 -31.54 -1.95
CA SER A 104 -0.92 -32.89 -1.65
C SER A 104 -0.64 -32.97 -0.15
N LYS A 105 -1.14 -34.03 0.49
CA LYS A 105 -0.92 -34.29 1.92
C LYS A 105 0.57 -34.44 2.19
N THR A 106 1.15 -33.50 2.92
CA THR A 106 2.40 -33.69 3.66
C THR A 106 2.26 -33.10 5.07
N SER A 107 2.60 -33.96 6.03
CA SER A 107 2.84 -33.80 7.46
C SER A 107 2.86 -32.39 8.06
N ALA A 108 2.22 -32.26 9.23
CA ALA A 108 2.19 -31.10 10.13
C ALA A 108 3.45 -30.21 10.07
N ALA A 109 3.26 -28.98 9.57
CA ALA A 109 4.30 -27.97 9.48
C ALA A 109 4.22 -27.00 10.68
N THR A 110 5.39 -26.75 11.28
CA THR A 110 5.71 -25.71 12.26
C THR A 110 5.41 -24.30 11.71
N PRO A 111 5.18 -23.28 12.56
CA PRO A 111 4.80 -21.94 12.11
C PRO A 111 5.96 -21.25 11.38
N GLU A 112 5.72 -20.79 10.14
CA GLU A 112 6.63 -19.94 9.38
C GLU A 112 6.86 -18.60 10.10
N THR A 113 8.14 -18.30 10.34
CA THR A 113 8.67 -17.04 10.87
C THR A 113 8.47 -15.88 9.90
N LEU A 114 7.99 -14.75 10.40
CA LEU A 114 8.01 -13.46 9.69
C LEU A 114 9.45 -12.96 9.64
N GLU A 115 10.18 -13.30 8.59
CA GLU A 115 11.58 -12.91 8.39
C GLU A 115 11.69 -11.48 7.89
N LEU A 116 11.95 -10.56 8.82
CA LEU A 116 12.64 -9.34 8.48
C LEU A 116 14.14 -9.61 8.53
N VAL A 117 14.71 -9.74 7.33
CA VAL A 117 16.13 -9.84 6.98
C VAL A 117 16.89 -11.02 7.60
N ASP A 118 17.60 -11.76 6.75
CA ASP A 118 18.75 -12.64 7.05
C ASP A 118 19.89 -11.97 7.89
N ALA A 119 19.60 -10.87 8.59
CA ALA A 119 20.47 -10.26 9.58
C ALA A 119 20.28 -10.86 10.99
N PHE A 120 19.25 -11.69 11.22
CA PHE A 120 18.94 -12.24 12.54
C PHE A 120 18.83 -13.77 12.61
N ALA A 121 18.81 -14.48 11.48
CA ALA A 121 18.67 -15.94 11.46
C ALA A 121 19.90 -16.60 10.80
N GLU A 122 20.37 -17.67 11.45
CA GLU A 122 21.34 -18.67 10.99
C GLU A 122 22.84 -18.45 11.28
N GLU A 123 23.27 -18.89 12.45
CA GLU A 123 24.43 -19.79 12.57
C GLU A 123 23.90 -21.15 13.07
N LYS A 124 23.85 -22.17 12.20
CA LYS A 124 23.67 -23.56 12.64
C LYS A 124 25.05 -24.21 12.71
N GLU A 125 25.44 -24.64 13.89
CA GLU A 125 26.57 -25.53 14.12
C GLU A 125 26.38 -26.82 13.33
N PHE A 126 27.37 -27.17 12.51
CA PHE A 126 27.40 -28.39 11.71
C PHE A 126 28.02 -29.52 12.54
N SER A 127 27.23 -30.53 12.89
CA SER A 127 27.72 -31.79 13.47
C SER A 127 27.42 -32.97 12.55
N GLY A 128 28.49 -33.63 12.09
CA GLY A 128 28.60 -35.09 11.95
C GLY A 128 27.72 -35.83 10.93
N ASP A 129 28.40 -36.26 9.86
CA ASP A 129 28.30 -37.56 9.17
C ASP A 129 26.99 -37.97 8.44
N ALA A 130 27.00 -37.75 7.12
CA ALA A 130 26.40 -38.68 6.14
C ALA A 130 27.03 -38.47 4.75
N GLU A 131 27.70 -39.49 4.21
CA GLU A 131 28.17 -39.55 2.82
C GLU A 131 27.02 -39.83 1.84
N MET A 132 27.04 -39.13 0.68
CA MET A 132 26.60 -39.50 -0.69
C MET A 132 26.04 -38.27 -1.46
N PRO A 133 26.00 -38.26 -2.81
CA PRO A 133 27.08 -38.33 -3.80
C PRO A 133 27.29 -36.98 -4.51
N ALA A 134 28.47 -36.80 -5.12
CA ALA A 134 28.94 -35.53 -5.68
C ALA A 134 28.12 -35.00 -6.88
N VAL A 135 27.42 -33.89 -6.67
CA VAL A 135 27.07 -32.92 -7.72
C VAL A 135 27.99 -31.72 -7.54
N LYS A 136 28.80 -31.38 -8.55
CA LYS A 136 29.66 -30.20 -8.54
C LYS A 136 28.79 -28.94 -8.55
N VAL A 137 28.52 -28.42 -7.37
CA VAL A 137 28.21 -27.00 -7.17
C VAL A 137 29.57 -26.31 -7.23
N ASP A 138 29.81 -25.47 -8.24
CA ASP A 138 31.03 -24.67 -8.32
C ASP A 138 31.09 -23.78 -7.06
N ALA A 139 31.95 -24.17 -6.12
CA ALA A 139 32.15 -23.44 -4.88
C ALA A 139 32.72 -22.05 -5.20
N GLU A 140 32.07 -21.00 -4.68
CA GLU A 140 32.60 -19.63 -4.74
C GLU A 140 34.04 -19.62 -4.20
N PRO A 141 35.02 -19.06 -4.92
CA PRO A 141 36.39 -18.96 -4.42
C PRO A 141 36.39 -18.10 -3.15
N GLN A 142 36.81 -18.68 -2.02
CA GLN A 142 36.84 -18.05 -0.72
C GLN A 142 37.87 -16.89 -0.72
N ALA A 143 37.40 -15.69 -1.02
CA ALA A 143 38.20 -14.49 -1.08
C ALA A 143 38.77 -14.12 0.31
N ASP A 144 40.07 -13.87 0.41
CA ASP A 144 40.74 -13.52 1.69
C ASP A 144 40.41 -12.07 2.10
N PHE A 145 39.37 -11.93 2.93
CA PHE A 145 39.01 -10.69 3.64
C PHE A 145 39.55 -10.69 5.10
N GLY A 146 40.75 -11.24 5.32
CA GLY A 146 41.25 -11.56 6.66
C GLY A 146 41.60 -10.38 7.57
N LYS A 147 42.15 -9.27 7.03
CA LYS A 147 42.56 -8.11 7.85
C LYS A 147 41.47 -7.04 7.89
N LEU A 148 40.94 -6.73 9.08
CA LEU A 148 39.92 -5.70 9.30
C LEU A 148 40.36 -4.31 8.79
N LEU A 149 39.39 -3.52 8.34
CA LEU A 149 39.66 -2.15 7.89
C LEU A 149 40.09 -1.23 9.04
N VAL A 150 41.07 -0.39 8.76
CA VAL A 150 41.43 0.73 9.63
C VAL A 150 40.50 1.91 9.33
N LEU A 151 39.59 2.20 10.27
CA LEU A 151 38.56 3.24 10.13
C LEU A 151 38.81 4.47 11.02
N GLU A 152 39.82 4.41 11.90
CA GLU A 152 40.17 5.49 12.82
C GLU A 152 41.06 6.55 12.18
N MET A 153 40.72 7.82 12.37
CA MET A 153 41.58 8.93 11.97
C MET A 153 42.73 9.16 12.95
N PRO A 154 43.94 9.51 12.48
CA PRO A 154 44.31 9.79 11.08
C PRO A 154 44.75 8.55 10.28
N ALA A 155 44.87 7.38 10.90
CA ALA A 155 45.38 6.18 10.23
C ALA A 155 44.54 5.80 8.99
N ALA A 156 43.22 5.95 9.06
CA ALA A 156 42.28 5.65 7.98
C ALA A 156 42.52 6.48 6.71
N SER A 157 43.10 7.70 6.80
CA SER A 157 43.42 8.53 5.64
C SER A 157 44.79 8.23 5.03
N GLN A 158 45.58 7.36 5.65
CA GLN A 158 46.86 6.95 5.06
C GLN A 158 46.63 6.19 3.77
N LYS A 159 47.47 6.47 2.75
CA LYS A 159 47.38 5.88 1.40
C LYS A 159 47.24 4.36 1.44
N VAL A 160 48.00 3.67 2.30
CA VAL A 160 47.94 2.21 2.46
C VAL A 160 46.53 1.71 2.85
N ASN A 161 45.81 2.44 3.71
CA ASN A 161 44.48 2.06 4.18
C ASN A 161 43.38 2.46 3.19
N VAL A 162 43.58 3.55 2.44
CA VAL A 162 42.73 3.91 1.28
C VAL A 162 42.83 2.82 0.22
N GLU A 163 44.04 2.42 -0.14
CA GLU A 163 44.29 1.35 -1.11
C GLU A 163 43.77 -0.01 -0.62
N ALA A 164 43.87 -0.31 0.68
CA ALA A 164 43.32 -1.55 1.24
C ALA A 164 41.78 -1.62 1.09
N ARG A 165 41.06 -0.52 1.35
CA ARG A 165 39.61 -0.44 1.12
C ARG A 165 39.24 -0.65 -0.34
N GLN A 166 40.00 -0.03 -1.25
CA GLN A 166 39.78 -0.17 -2.69
C GLN A 166 40.06 -1.60 -3.16
N LYS A 167 41.17 -2.20 -2.72
CA LYS A 167 41.51 -3.61 -3.01
C LYS A 167 40.45 -4.58 -2.53
N ALA A 168 39.84 -4.35 -1.37
CA ALA A 168 38.75 -5.20 -0.88
C ALA A 168 37.51 -5.12 -1.78
N LEU A 169 37.16 -3.92 -2.28
CA LEU A 169 36.08 -3.76 -3.26
C LEU A 169 36.43 -4.44 -4.59
N ASP A 170 37.65 -4.24 -5.09
CA ASP A 170 38.10 -4.86 -6.35
C ASP A 170 38.14 -6.39 -6.26
N LEU A 171 38.46 -6.94 -5.08
CA LEU A 171 38.39 -8.36 -4.81
C LEU A 171 36.95 -8.89 -4.90
N ALA A 172 35.97 -8.14 -4.38
CA ALA A 172 34.55 -8.50 -4.53
C ALA A 172 34.13 -8.55 -6.00
N PHE A 173 34.59 -7.58 -6.82
CA PHE A 173 34.36 -7.58 -8.26
C PHE A 173 35.01 -8.76 -8.99
N SER A 174 36.25 -9.13 -8.63
CA SER A 174 36.98 -10.20 -9.33
C SER A 174 36.53 -11.60 -8.94
N THR A 175 36.08 -11.78 -7.70
CA THR A 175 35.68 -13.10 -7.16
C THR A 175 34.17 -13.33 -7.20
N GLY A 176 33.37 -12.27 -7.32
CA GLY A 176 31.92 -12.32 -7.13
C GLY A 176 31.50 -12.46 -5.65
N GLY A 177 32.45 -12.43 -4.70
CA GLY A 177 32.21 -12.63 -3.27
C GLY A 177 31.55 -11.44 -2.56
N TRP A 178 30.38 -11.00 -3.03
CA TRP A 178 29.66 -9.82 -2.54
C TRP A 178 29.17 -9.98 -1.10
N ASP A 179 28.66 -11.15 -0.73
CA ASP A 179 28.25 -11.43 0.65
C ASP A 179 29.46 -11.47 1.60
N HIS A 180 30.57 -12.06 1.17
CA HIS A 180 31.82 -12.04 1.92
C HIS A 180 32.33 -10.60 2.14
N TYR A 181 32.25 -9.74 1.12
CA TYR A 181 32.59 -8.32 1.23
C TYR A 181 31.64 -7.58 2.19
N ARG A 182 30.33 -7.80 2.09
CA ARG A 182 29.34 -7.23 3.02
C ARG A 182 29.65 -7.64 4.47
N GLN A 183 29.87 -8.93 4.73
CA GLN A 183 30.24 -9.42 6.06
C GLN A 183 31.55 -8.82 6.55
N TYR A 184 32.55 -8.65 5.67
CA TYR A 184 33.82 -8.02 6.00
C TYR A 184 33.67 -6.55 6.44
N LEU A 185 32.85 -5.77 5.73
CA LEU A 185 32.51 -4.40 6.13
C LEU A 185 31.80 -4.39 7.49
N GLY A 186 30.84 -5.31 7.68
CA GLY A 186 30.11 -5.46 8.94
C GLY A 186 31.02 -5.80 10.13
N ARG A 187 31.92 -6.78 9.98
CA ARG A 187 32.92 -7.13 11.02
C ARG A 187 33.88 -5.98 11.32
N SER A 188 34.31 -5.23 10.30
CA SER A 188 35.18 -4.06 10.48
C SER A 188 34.47 -2.93 11.23
N LEU A 189 33.20 -2.67 10.93
CA LEU A 189 32.39 -1.70 11.68
C LEU A 189 32.16 -2.14 13.11
N ARG A 190 31.77 -3.41 13.34
CA ARG A 190 31.59 -3.97 14.69
C ARG A 190 32.86 -3.85 15.53
N ALA A 191 34.02 -4.21 14.98
CA ALA A 191 35.29 -4.06 15.69
C ALA A 191 35.59 -2.60 16.07
N TRP A 192 35.25 -1.64 15.19
CA TRP A 192 35.37 -0.22 15.51
C TRP A 192 34.39 0.21 16.62
N LEU A 193 33.16 -0.29 16.56
CA LEU A 193 32.08 0.01 17.50
C LEU A 193 32.38 -0.59 18.88
N ASP A 194 32.74 -1.87 18.99
CA ASP A 194 32.92 -2.58 20.27
C ASP A 194 34.04 -1.99 21.14
N LEU A 195 35.00 -1.29 20.55
CA LEU A 195 36.00 -0.53 21.31
C LEU A 195 35.39 0.64 22.12
N ARG A 196 34.24 1.16 21.69
CA ARG A 196 33.59 2.37 22.20
C ARG A 196 32.23 2.08 22.83
N PHE A 197 31.45 1.23 22.17
CA PHE A 197 30.10 0.85 22.53
C PHE A 197 30.10 -0.39 23.44
N LYS A 198 30.57 -0.19 24.67
CA LYS A 198 30.71 -1.25 25.69
C LYS A 198 29.42 -1.52 26.48
N GLY A 199 28.46 -0.63 26.40
CA GLY A 199 27.14 -0.75 27.02
C GLY A 199 26.07 -0.31 26.04
N THR A 200 25.09 0.45 26.51
CA THR A 200 23.95 0.94 25.71
C THR A 200 24.00 2.45 25.45
N GLU A 201 25.07 3.14 25.87
CA GLU A 201 25.24 4.57 25.62
C GLU A 201 25.60 4.84 24.16
N THR A 202 24.69 5.46 23.41
CA THR A 202 24.88 5.70 21.96
C THR A 202 25.60 7.01 21.64
N ASP A 203 25.68 7.94 22.58
CA ASP A 203 26.31 9.25 22.35
C ASP A 203 27.81 9.13 22.02
N VAL A 204 28.49 8.10 22.54
CA VAL A 204 29.91 7.82 22.27
C VAL A 204 30.19 7.33 20.84
N ILE A 205 29.18 6.88 20.10
CA ILE A 205 29.31 6.40 18.71
C ILE A 205 28.63 7.31 17.68
N ALA A 206 27.88 8.34 18.10
CA ALA A 206 27.30 9.33 17.18
C ALA A 206 28.33 9.99 16.22
N PRO A 207 29.59 10.27 16.63
CA PRO A 207 30.62 10.81 15.73
C PRO A 207 30.96 9.90 14.53
N LEU A 208 30.55 8.62 14.56
CA LEU A 208 30.70 7.70 13.44
C LEU A 208 30.10 8.25 12.14
N PHE A 209 28.97 8.96 12.24
CA PHE A 209 28.27 9.48 11.06
C PHE A 209 28.98 10.69 10.44
N GLU A 210 29.83 11.37 11.20
CA GLU A 210 30.62 12.53 10.75
C GLU A 210 31.99 12.12 10.21
N ASN A 211 32.52 10.96 10.64
CA ASN A 211 33.75 10.42 10.09
C ASN A 211 33.51 9.89 8.66
N PRO A 212 34.24 10.40 7.65
CA PRO A 212 34.01 10.06 6.24
C PRO A 212 34.25 8.58 5.92
N TYR A 213 35.14 7.90 6.65
CA TYR A 213 35.49 6.51 6.39
C TYR A 213 34.49 5.53 7.00
N THR A 214 34.07 5.78 8.24
CA THR A 214 33.06 4.93 8.89
C THR A 214 31.68 5.13 8.27
N SER A 215 31.32 6.36 7.92
CA SER A 215 30.06 6.65 7.23
C SER A 215 30.01 6.04 5.83
N GLU A 216 31.10 6.08 5.05
CA GLU A 216 31.20 5.41 3.75
C GLU A 216 31.07 3.89 3.89
N VAL A 217 31.78 3.27 4.84
CA VAL A 217 31.72 1.81 5.06
C VAL A 217 30.33 1.39 5.54
N LEU A 218 29.68 2.16 6.42
CA LEU A 218 28.30 1.92 6.83
C LEU A 218 27.34 2.01 5.65
N LEU A 219 27.49 3.03 4.79
CA LEU A 219 26.65 3.20 3.62
C LEU A 219 26.82 2.07 2.61
N ARG A 220 28.06 1.61 2.36
CA ARG A 220 28.33 0.44 1.51
C ARG A 220 27.71 -0.83 2.09
N HIS A 221 27.85 -1.04 3.39
CA HIS A 221 27.21 -2.16 4.08
C HIS A 221 25.68 -2.11 3.94
N ALA A 222 25.07 -0.93 4.15
CA ALA A 222 23.64 -0.73 4.01
C ALA A 222 23.16 -0.97 2.56
N PHE A 223 23.88 -0.44 1.56
CA PHE A 223 23.60 -0.68 0.15
C PHE A 223 23.64 -2.18 -0.20
N LEU A 224 24.71 -2.87 0.20
CA LEU A 224 24.84 -4.32 -0.02
C LEU A 224 23.77 -5.13 0.70
N THR A 225 23.38 -4.71 1.91
CA THR A 225 22.30 -5.37 2.67
C THR A 225 20.96 -5.20 1.97
N ALA A 226 20.69 -4.01 1.43
CA ALA A 226 19.46 -3.72 0.71
C ALA A 226 19.42 -4.40 -0.67
N ALA A 227 20.54 -4.50 -1.36
CA ALA A 227 20.63 -5.15 -2.66
C ALA A 227 20.62 -6.69 -2.57
N GLY A 228 21.12 -7.26 -1.47
CA GLY A 228 21.13 -8.71 -1.21
C GLY A 228 21.73 -9.52 -2.36
N LYS A 229 21.08 -10.64 -2.69
CA LYS A 229 21.46 -11.52 -3.81
C LYS A 229 21.23 -10.90 -5.20
N GLY A 230 20.65 -9.69 -5.27
CA GLY A 230 20.37 -9.02 -6.53
C GLY A 230 21.62 -8.58 -7.30
N ILE A 231 22.75 -8.33 -6.62
CA ILE A 231 24.02 -7.94 -7.27
C ILE A 231 24.59 -9.08 -8.13
N PRO A 232 24.85 -10.29 -7.59
CA PRO A 232 25.30 -11.42 -8.40
C PRO A 232 24.40 -11.71 -9.61
N ASP A 233 23.07 -11.67 -9.42
CA ASP A 233 22.12 -11.98 -10.47
C ASP A 233 22.08 -10.92 -11.58
N PHE A 234 22.22 -9.63 -11.22
CA PHE A 234 22.38 -8.54 -12.16
C PHE A 234 23.68 -8.68 -12.96
N LEU A 235 24.81 -8.89 -12.29
CA LEU A 235 26.13 -8.98 -12.94
C LEU A 235 26.25 -10.17 -13.88
N ARG A 236 25.59 -11.30 -13.58
CA ARG A 236 25.59 -12.49 -14.45
C ARG A 236 24.88 -12.25 -15.78
N LYS A 237 23.90 -11.34 -15.80
CA LYS A 237 22.99 -11.11 -16.94
C LYS A 237 23.27 -9.82 -17.71
N ASN A 238 24.15 -8.95 -17.22
CA ASN A 238 24.35 -7.62 -17.79
C ASN A 238 25.83 -7.24 -17.87
N GLU A 239 26.36 -7.19 -19.09
CA GLU A 239 27.75 -6.83 -19.38
C GLU A 239 28.09 -5.38 -18.95
N ALA A 240 27.11 -4.48 -18.94
CA ALA A 240 27.28 -3.11 -18.45
C ALA A 240 27.20 -3.00 -16.91
N GLY A 241 27.01 -4.13 -16.23
CA GLY A 241 26.85 -4.18 -14.78
C GLY A 241 28.08 -3.74 -13.98
N PRO A 242 29.31 -4.23 -14.26
CA PRO A 242 30.48 -3.85 -13.49
C PRO A 242 30.80 -2.34 -13.56
N PRO A 243 30.82 -1.67 -14.73
CA PRO A 243 31.01 -0.22 -14.79
C PRO A 243 29.93 0.56 -14.01
N PHE A 244 28.67 0.16 -14.12
CA PHE A 244 27.57 0.77 -13.37
C PHE A 244 27.76 0.64 -11.85
N LEU A 245 28.03 -0.57 -11.34
CA LEU A 245 28.24 -0.75 -9.90
C LEU A 245 29.47 0.01 -9.40
N ARG A 246 30.55 0.09 -10.19
CA ARG A 246 31.72 0.92 -9.84
C ARG A 246 31.35 2.39 -9.69
N TRP A 247 30.50 2.91 -10.58
CA TRP A 247 29.94 4.25 -10.44
C TRP A 247 29.10 4.38 -9.16
N VAL A 248 28.19 3.44 -8.87
CA VAL A 248 27.39 3.44 -7.64
C VAL A 248 28.30 3.48 -6.40
N PHE A 249 29.32 2.62 -6.31
CA PHE A 249 30.23 2.59 -5.16
C PHE A 249 31.14 3.81 -5.03
N SER A 250 31.30 4.58 -6.11
CA SER A 250 32.02 5.86 -6.12
C SER A 250 31.11 7.06 -5.84
N ASN A 251 29.78 6.87 -5.87
CA ASN A 251 28.78 7.91 -5.69
C ASN A 251 27.93 7.65 -4.43
N GLN A 252 28.25 8.35 -3.34
CA GLN A 252 27.52 8.19 -2.08
C GLN A 252 26.03 8.58 -2.19
N ASP A 253 25.68 9.54 -3.04
CA ASP A 253 24.29 9.94 -3.22
C ASP A 253 23.50 8.86 -3.96
N ALA A 254 24.11 8.16 -4.92
CA ALA A 254 23.51 7.00 -5.58
C ALA A 254 23.23 5.87 -4.57
N MET A 255 24.25 5.45 -3.80
CA MET A 255 24.09 4.42 -2.77
C MET A 255 23.04 4.81 -1.73
N ARG A 256 23.07 6.06 -1.25
CA ARG A 256 22.14 6.56 -0.23
C ARG A 256 20.71 6.57 -0.76
N SER A 257 20.50 7.08 -1.96
CA SER A 257 19.15 7.18 -2.55
C SER A 257 18.56 5.79 -2.76
N PHE A 258 19.36 4.83 -3.25
CA PHE A 258 18.94 3.44 -3.38
C PHE A 258 18.58 2.83 -2.02
N ALA A 259 19.50 2.87 -1.04
CA ALA A 259 19.32 2.26 0.27
C ALA A 259 18.17 2.89 1.10
N GLN A 260 17.76 4.12 0.75
CA GLN A 260 16.63 4.80 1.39
C GLN A 260 15.28 4.52 0.73
N THR A 261 15.26 4.12 -0.55
CA THR A 261 14.03 4.08 -1.36
C THR A 261 13.62 2.65 -1.75
N ILE A 262 14.56 1.72 -1.89
CA ILE A 262 14.27 0.33 -2.24
C ILE A 262 13.33 -0.32 -1.20
N SER A 263 12.33 -1.05 -1.69
CA SER A 263 11.39 -1.86 -0.94
C SER A 263 11.73 -3.34 -1.05
N ARG A 264 11.07 -4.19 -0.25
CA ARG A 264 11.30 -5.65 -0.25
C ARG A 264 10.69 -6.33 -1.47
N GLU A 265 9.63 -5.73 -1.99
CA GLU A 265 8.85 -6.21 -3.11
C GLU A 265 9.56 -5.91 -4.44
N ASP A 266 10.56 -5.03 -4.44
CA ASP A 266 11.28 -4.63 -5.65
C ASP A 266 12.18 -5.75 -6.19
N ASN A 267 12.19 -5.91 -7.51
CA ASN A 267 13.08 -6.82 -8.21
C ASN A 267 14.45 -6.16 -8.42
N VAL A 268 15.33 -6.25 -7.40
CA VAL A 268 16.65 -5.58 -7.40
C VAL A 268 17.47 -5.81 -8.68
N PRO A 269 17.62 -7.04 -9.24
CA PRO A 269 18.30 -7.23 -10.52
C PRO A 269 17.73 -6.38 -11.66
N GLU A 270 16.40 -6.26 -11.73
CA GLU A 270 15.72 -5.51 -12.77
C GLU A 270 15.80 -4.00 -12.55
N VAL A 271 15.70 -3.54 -11.28
CA VAL A 271 16.01 -2.16 -10.89
C VAL A 271 17.41 -1.77 -11.39
N PHE A 272 18.42 -2.60 -11.13
CA PHE A 272 19.78 -2.34 -11.61
C PHE A 272 19.92 -2.42 -13.13
N ARG A 273 19.20 -3.34 -13.81
CA ARG A 273 19.17 -3.40 -15.28
C ARG A 273 18.63 -2.11 -15.88
N ILE A 274 17.52 -1.60 -15.36
CA ILE A 274 16.90 -0.36 -15.84
C ILE A 274 17.76 0.85 -15.51
N TRP A 275 18.22 0.95 -14.25
CA TRP A 275 19.02 2.09 -13.81
C TRP A 275 20.35 2.17 -14.57
N SER A 276 21.04 1.04 -14.77
CA SER A 276 22.25 0.98 -15.58
C SER A 276 21.99 1.38 -17.03
N GLY A 277 20.92 0.88 -17.65
CA GLY A 277 20.50 1.26 -19.00
C GLY A 277 20.31 2.78 -19.14
N ILE A 278 19.57 3.39 -18.21
CA ILE A 278 19.36 4.85 -18.18
C ILE A 278 20.70 5.58 -18.01
N THR A 279 21.56 5.19 -17.07
CA THR A 279 22.84 5.89 -16.86
C THR A 279 23.82 5.76 -18.02
N ASN A 280 23.74 4.66 -18.77
CA ASN A 280 24.60 4.42 -19.93
C ASN A 280 24.19 5.25 -21.15
N GLU A 281 22.89 5.35 -21.41
CA GLU A 281 22.38 6.15 -22.53
C GLU A 281 22.30 7.63 -22.20
N GLU A 282 22.08 7.98 -20.93
CA GLU A 282 21.78 9.33 -20.48
C GLU A 282 22.72 9.78 -19.35
N PRO A 283 23.89 10.37 -19.67
CA PRO A 283 24.89 10.75 -18.66
C PRO A 283 24.37 11.67 -17.55
N SER A 284 23.38 12.52 -17.87
CA SER A 284 22.72 13.40 -16.89
C SER A 284 22.02 12.64 -15.75
N ALA A 285 21.68 11.36 -15.95
CA ALA A 285 21.14 10.47 -14.92
C ALA A 285 22.18 10.07 -13.85
N THR A 286 23.47 10.36 -14.06
CA THR A 286 24.51 10.14 -13.05
C THR A 286 24.71 11.34 -12.12
N THR A 287 24.09 12.48 -12.46
CA THR A 287 24.27 13.78 -11.78
C THR A 287 22.92 14.46 -11.53
N THR A 288 22.50 15.37 -12.40
CA THR A 288 21.31 16.22 -12.24
C THR A 288 20.00 15.44 -12.14
N TYR A 289 19.90 14.32 -12.86
CA TYR A 289 18.68 13.51 -12.95
C TYR A 289 18.83 12.13 -12.28
N LEU A 290 19.75 12.00 -11.32
CA LEU A 290 19.96 10.76 -10.57
C LEU A 290 18.68 10.24 -9.92
N GLN A 291 17.94 11.12 -9.23
CA GLN A 291 16.69 10.75 -8.55
C GLN A 291 15.61 10.31 -9.53
N LEU A 292 15.55 10.93 -10.71
CA LEU A 292 14.60 10.58 -11.78
C LEU A 292 14.92 9.21 -12.38
N GLY A 293 16.21 8.94 -12.65
CA GLY A 293 16.66 7.64 -13.15
C GLY A 293 16.34 6.51 -12.17
N LEU A 294 16.61 6.72 -10.88
CA LEU A 294 16.28 5.75 -9.83
C LEU A 294 14.76 5.56 -9.68
N ALA A 295 13.96 6.62 -9.71
CA ALA A 295 12.50 6.51 -9.64
C ALA A 295 11.92 5.73 -10.83
N CYS A 296 12.45 5.92 -12.04
CA CYS A 296 12.07 5.09 -13.19
C CYS A 296 12.47 3.63 -12.96
N ALA A 297 13.68 3.37 -12.46
CA ALA A 297 14.12 2.01 -12.18
C ALA A 297 13.24 1.28 -11.16
N LEU A 298 12.79 1.97 -10.11
CA LEU A 298 11.93 1.41 -9.05
C LEU A 298 10.47 1.24 -9.47
N VAL A 299 9.95 2.09 -10.36
CA VAL A 299 8.55 1.98 -10.82
C VAL A 299 8.42 0.98 -11.97
N PHE A 300 9.47 0.73 -12.74
CA PHE A 300 9.40 -0.11 -13.95
C PHE A 300 10.17 -1.43 -13.81
N ASP A 301 10.59 -1.81 -12.61
CA ASP A 301 11.22 -3.11 -12.31
C ASP A 301 10.29 -4.31 -12.51
N GLU A 302 9.00 -4.04 -12.63
CA GLU A 302 8.02 -4.92 -13.26
C GLU A 302 7.45 -4.28 -14.52
N LEU A 303 7.15 -5.11 -15.53
CA LEU A 303 6.56 -4.63 -16.78
C LEU A 303 5.23 -3.92 -16.51
N LYS A 304 5.22 -2.59 -16.61
CA LYS A 304 4.01 -1.77 -16.50
C LYS A 304 3.27 -1.77 -17.83
N SER A 305 2.44 -2.78 -18.02
CA SER A 305 1.43 -2.78 -19.08
C SER A 305 0.10 -2.26 -18.55
N VAL A 306 -0.45 -1.24 -19.20
CA VAL A 306 -1.75 -0.67 -18.88
C VAL A 306 -2.73 -0.99 -20.00
N ARG A 307 -3.97 -1.32 -19.67
CA ARG A 307 -5.04 -1.41 -20.66
C ARG A 307 -5.56 0.01 -20.90
N TRP A 308 -5.42 0.50 -22.12
CA TRP A 308 -5.86 1.84 -22.52
C TRP A 308 -6.56 1.74 -23.88
N ASN A 309 -7.83 2.17 -23.96
CA ASN A 309 -8.67 2.05 -25.16
C ASN A 309 -8.69 0.63 -25.75
N ASP A 310 -8.93 -0.36 -24.88
CA ASP A 310 -8.92 -1.81 -25.19
C ASP A 310 -7.59 -2.36 -25.74
N GLN A 311 -6.54 -1.55 -25.77
CA GLN A 311 -5.20 -1.96 -26.19
C GLN A 311 -4.31 -2.16 -24.96
N LYS A 312 -3.43 -3.15 -25.05
CA LYS A 312 -2.33 -3.31 -24.10
C LYS A 312 -1.24 -2.33 -24.49
N LEU A 313 -1.04 -1.31 -23.67
CA LEU A 313 0.05 -0.35 -23.82
C LEU A 313 1.17 -0.71 -22.86
N GLU A 314 2.38 -0.88 -23.39
CA GLU A 314 3.58 -1.04 -22.59
C GLU A 314 4.28 0.31 -22.49
N ILE A 315 4.47 0.79 -21.26
CA ILE A 315 5.13 2.07 -21.02
C ILE A 315 6.64 1.82 -20.95
N ASN A 316 7.38 2.45 -21.86
CA ASN A 316 8.83 2.37 -21.88
C ASN A 316 9.46 3.31 -20.83
N TYR A 317 10.35 2.76 -20.00
CA TYR A 317 11.01 3.52 -18.92
C TYR A 317 11.98 4.60 -19.44
N MET A 318 12.63 4.36 -20.59
CA MET A 318 13.61 5.29 -21.17
C MET A 318 12.89 6.48 -21.78
N ASP A 319 11.80 6.25 -22.52
CA ASP A 319 10.96 7.32 -23.06
C ASP A 319 10.35 8.16 -21.93
N ARG A 320 9.91 7.50 -20.84
CA ARG A 320 9.44 8.18 -19.63
C ARG A 320 10.51 9.07 -19.01
N PHE A 321 11.73 8.57 -18.84
CA PHE A 321 12.86 9.33 -18.33
C PHE A 321 13.18 10.54 -19.23
N ARG A 322 13.31 10.32 -20.55
CA ARG A 322 13.62 11.36 -21.55
C ARG A 322 12.57 12.45 -21.57
N PHE A 323 11.29 12.07 -21.55
CA PHE A 323 10.17 13.02 -21.49
C PHE A 323 10.35 14.00 -20.33
N TYR A 324 10.53 13.52 -19.10
CA TYR A 324 10.65 14.41 -17.94
C TYR A 324 11.92 15.26 -17.96
N ARG A 325 13.06 14.65 -18.33
CA ARG A 325 14.33 15.36 -18.46
C ARG A 325 14.23 16.51 -19.45
N GLU A 326 13.79 16.24 -20.67
CA GLU A 326 13.75 17.22 -21.76
C GLU A 326 12.78 18.36 -21.46
N ASN A 327 11.63 18.03 -20.84
CA ASN A 327 10.68 19.06 -20.42
C ASN A 327 11.19 19.89 -19.24
N ALA A 328 11.96 19.30 -18.32
CA ALA A 328 12.60 20.04 -17.24
C ALA A 328 13.73 20.96 -17.75
N ASP A 329 14.56 20.47 -18.68
CA ASP A 329 15.61 21.26 -19.33
C ASP A 329 15.02 22.43 -20.13
N ALA A 330 13.89 22.22 -20.79
CA ALA A 330 13.15 23.26 -21.50
C ALA A 330 12.33 24.20 -20.59
N GLY A 331 12.32 23.99 -19.27
CA GLY A 331 11.53 24.79 -18.32
C GLY A 331 10.02 24.67 -18.51
N ARG A 332 9.54 23.58 -19.13
CA ARG A 332 8.11 23.34 -19.43
C ARG A 332 7.34 22.70 -18.28
N LEU A 333 8.03 22.10 -17.30
CA LEU A 333 7.40 21.48 -16.14
C LEU A 333 7.06 22.51 -15.07
N THR A 334 5.84 22.44 -14.54
CA THR A 334 5.48 23.23 -13.35
C THR A 334 6.18 22.70 -12.09
N GLY A 335 6.31 21.37 -11.97
CA GLY A 335 6.99 20.70 -10.87
C GLY A 335 8.51 20.75 -10.99
N LYS A 336 9.19 20.97 -9.85
CA LYS A 336 10.66 21.06 -9.78
C LYS A 336 11.31 19.69 -9.61
N ILE A 337 11.24 18.84 -10.64
CA ILE A 337 11.68 17.44 -10.54
C ILE A 337 13.14 17.25 -10.10
N ARG A 338 14.02 18.22 -10.38
CA ARG A 338 15.45 18.19 -9.96
C ARG A 338 15.65 18.33 -8.45
N LEU A 339 14.64 18.79 -7.71
CA LEU A 339 14.68 18.95 -6.25
C LEU A 339 13.94 17.84 -5.51
N LEU A 340 13.30 16.93 -6.24
CA LEU A 340 12.51 15.84 -5.68
C LEU A 340 13.38 14.62 -5.45
N SER A 341 13.09 13.89 -4.36
CA SER A 341 13.71 12.60 -4.09
C SER A 341 13.18 11.53 -5.05
N ALA A 342 13.89 10.39 -5.18
CA ALA A 342 13.35 9.24 -5.91
C ALA A 342 11.97 8.84 -5.38
N ALA A 343 11.79 8.82 -4.04
CA ALA A 343 10.51 8.53 -3.40
C ALA A 343 9.36 9.45 -3.86
N ASP A 344 9.62 10.76 -3.96
CA ASP A 344 8.63 11.72 -4.49
C ASP A 344 8.36 11.49 -5.99
N LEU A 345 9.40 11.21 -6.77
CA LEU A 345 9.34 11.07 -8.22
C LEU A 345 8.64 9.77 -8.67
N MET A 346 8.55 8.74 -7.83
CA MET A 346 7.74 7.56 -8.14
C MET A 346 6.26 7.94 -8.36
N TRP A 347 5.75 8.94 -7.63
CA TRP A 347 4.40 9.49 -7.80
C TRP A 347 4.24 10.42 -9.02
N VAL A 348 5.32 10.64 -9.77
CA VAL A 348 5.36 11.39 -11.04
C VAL A 348 5.42 10.41 -12.21
N VAL A 349 6.44 9.55 -12.22
CA VAL A 349 6.76 8.70 -13.39
C VAL A 349 5.75 7.57 -13.61
N CYS A 350 4.93 7.26 -12.61
CA CYS A 350 3.91 6.20 -12.65
C CYS A 350 2.62 6.54 -13.41
N ALA A 351 2.58 7.64 -14.18
CA ALA A 351 1.40 8.01 -14.94
C ALA A 351 1.03 6.89 -15.95
N PRO A 352 -0.14 6.22 -15.81
CA PRO A 352 -0.53 5.07 -16.61
C PRO A 352 -1.14 5.51 -17.96
N VAL A 353 -0.44 6.39 -18.67
CA VAL A 353 -0.90 7.01 -19.93
C VAL A 353 0.22 7.00 -20.97
N PRO A 354 -0.11 6.92 -22.27
CA PRO A 354 0.89 7.06 -23.34
C PRO A 354 1.53 8.44 -23.32
N GLN A 355 2.70 8.56 -23.95
CA GLN A 355 3.43 9.83 -24.01
C GLN A 355 2.60 10.96 -24.66
N SER A 356 1.78 10.64 -25.66
CA SER A 356 0.88 11.60 -26.33
C SER A 356 -0.07 12.32 -25.35
N GLU A 357 -0.57 11.62 -24.33
CA GLU A 357 -1.43 12.19 -23.30
C GLU A 357 -0.65 13.11 -22.35
N LEU A 358 0.61 12.79 -22.04
CA LEU A 358 1.48 13.68 -21.26
C LEU A 358 1.79 14.98 -22.03
N GLU A 359 2.10 14.85 -23.32
CA GLU A 359 2.36 15.99 -24.20
C GLU A 359 1.12 16.88 -24.35
N TRP A 360 -0.05 16.26 -24.49
CA TRP A 360 -1.32 16.95 -24.48
C TRP A 360 -1.52 17.74 -23.18
N ALA A 361 -1.25 17.11 -22.03
CA ALA A 361 -1.39 17.74 -20.72
C ALA A 361 -0.47 18.95 -20.58
N LEU A 362 0.80 18.85 -20.98
CA LEU A 362 1.73 20.00 -20.97
C LEU A 362 1.25 21.17 -21.83
N LYS A 363 0.54 20.89 -22.93
CA LYS A 363 0.03 21.92 -23.85
C LYS A 363 -1.30 22.52 -23.39
N LYS A 364 -2.13 21.78 -22.65
CA LYS A 364 -3.55 22.10 -22.43
C LYS A 364 -3.93 22.30 -20.96
N ALA A 365 -3.09 21.86 -20.03
CA ALA A 365 -3.23 22.09 -18.59
C ALA A 365 -2.22 23.16 -18.15
N ASP A 366 -2.71 24.25 -17.57
CA ASP A 366 -1.89 25.40 -17.11
C ASP A 366 -2.45 25.94 -15.80
N TRP A 367 -2.42 25.10 -14.76
CA TRP A 367 -2.76 25.49 -13.40
C TRP A 367 -1.50 25.80 -12.60
N ARG A 368 -1.64 26.51 -11.48
CA ARG A 368 -0.53 26.66 -10.53
C ARG A 368 -0.40 25.38 -9.72
N GLN A 369 0.82 24.95 -9.40
CA GLN A 369 1.07 23.78 -8.54
C GLN A 369 0.21 23.80 -7.27
N LYS A 370 0.12 24.96 -6.61
CA LYS A 370 -0.64 25.13 -5.36
C LYS A 370 -2.16 24.95 -5.49
N SER A 371 -2.71 25.15 -6.69
CA SER A 371 -4.15 25.06 -7.00
C SER A 371 -4.47 23.97 -8.04
N TRP A 372 -3.60 22.97 -8.19
CA TRP A 372 -3.82 21.91 -9.18
C TRP A 372 -5.13 21.14 -8.97
N GLY A 373 -5.67 21.16 -7.75
CA GLY A 373 -7.01 20.69 -7.42
C GLY A 373 -8.13 21.26 -8.29
N ASP A 374 -7.96 22.46 -8.84
CA ASP A 374 -8.92 23.11 -9.74
C ASP A 374 -9.19 22.26 -11.00
N ALA A 375 -8.23 21.44 -11.44
CA ALA A 375 -8.40 20.50 -12.54
C ALA A 375 -9.53 19.49 -12.28
N TYR A 376 -9.80 19.13 -11.01
CA TYR A 376 -10.87 18.22 -10.65
C TYR A 376 -12.24 18.84 -10.91
N GLU A 377 -12.42 20.11 -10.57
CA GLU A 377 -13.66 20.87 -10.79
C GLU A 377 -13.84 21.35 -12.22
N PHE A 378 -12.73 21.46 -12.96
CA PHE A 378 -12.75 21.80 -14.37
C PHE A 378 -13.50 20.78 -15.25
N ILE A 379 -13.45 19.49 -14.88
CA ILE A 379 -14.17 18.44 -15.60
C ILE A 379 -15.62 18.39 -15.12
N LYS A 380 -16.55 18.70 -16.04
CA LYS A 380 -17.99 18.67 -15.78
C LYS A 380 -18.42 17.26 -15.36
N TYR A 381 -19.23 17.16 -14.31
CA TYR A 381 -19.76 15.87 -13.88
C TYR A 381 -20.83 15.36 -14.85
N ASP A 382 -20.67 14.12 -15.33
CA ASP A 382 -21.63 13.46 -16.23
C ASP A 382 -22.59 12.56 -15.44
N MET A 383 -23.82 13.05 -15.26
CA MET A 383 -24.89 12.30 -14.59
C MET A 383 -25.50 11.19 -15.44
N GLU A 384 -25.48 11.32 -16.76
CA GLU A 384 -26.04 10.32 -17.65
C GLU A 384 -25.16 9.07 -17.65
N LYS A 385 -23.83 9.25 -17.70
CA LYS A 385 -22.85 8.18 -17.49
C LYS A 385 -22.98 7.57 -16.10
N ALA A 386 -23.15 8.39 -15.05
CA ALA A 386 -23.26 7.91 -13.67
C ALA A 386 -24.49 7.00 -13.43
N VAL A 387 -25.59 7.27 -14.13
CA VAL A 387 -26.85 6.52 -13.98
C VAL A 387 -26.94 5.32 -14.91
N ASN A 388 -26.43 5.44 -16.14
CA ASN A 388 -26.56 4.41 -17.17
C ASN A 388 -25.32 3.50 -17.31
N GLY A 389 -24.21 3.87 -16.67
CA GLY A 389 -22.95 3.13 -16.74
C GLY A 389 -22.37 3.11 -18.15
N VAL A 390 -21.55 2.08 -18.43
CA VAL A 390 -20.78 1.92 -19.69
C VAL A 390 -21.68 1.92 -20.94
N SER A 391 -22.96 1.57 -20.81
CA SER A 391 -23.93 1.60 -21.94
C SER A 391 -24.14 3.00 -22.54
N LYS A 392 -23.74 4.06 -21.82
CA LYS A 392 -23.70 5.44 -22.29
C LYS A 392 -22.37 6.09 -21.95
N ASP A 393 -21.26 5.37 -22.13
CA ASP A 393 -19.95 6.02 -22.04
C ASP A 393 -19.88 7.10 -23.14
N PRO A 394 -19.70 8.38 -22.79
CA PRO A 394 -19.74 9.43 -23.79
C PRO A 394 -18.50 9.41 -24.70
N TYR A 395 -17.43 8.72 -24.30
CA TYR A 395 -16.13 8.78 -24.98
C TYR A 395 -16.06 7.89 -26.21
N ASP A 396 -15.49 8.42 -27.30
CA ASP A 396 -15.09 7.59 -28.45
C ASP A 396 -13.75 6.90 -28.15
N SER A 397 -12.92 7.56 -27.33
CA SER A 397 -11.68 7.02 -26.76
C SER A 397 -11.43 7.68 -25.40
N TYR A 398 -10.93 6.91 -24.44
CA TYR A 398 -10.59 7.34 -23.09
C TYR A 398 -9.29 8.19 -23.08
N THR A 399 -9.41 9.44 -23.54
CA THR A 399 -8.34 10.43 -23.63
C THR A 399 -8.65 11.64 -22.75
N PHE A 400 -7.63 12.41 -22.36
CA PHE A 400 -7.80 13.66 -21.62
C PHE A 400 -8.60 14.69 -22.41
N GLU A 401 -8.47 14.71 -23.74
CA GLU A 401 -9.24 15.61 -24.60
C GLU A 401 -10.74 15.29 -24.55
N GLU A 402 -11.09 14.01 -24.65
CA GLU A 402 -12.48 13.55 -24.58
C GLU A 402 -13.08 13.74 -23.19
N ILE A 403 -12.34 13.41 -22.12
CA ILE A 403 -12.78 13.67 -20.73
C ILE A 403 -13.02 15.17 -20.51
N LYS A 404 -12.12 16.02 -21.00
CA LYS A 404 -12.28 17.48 -20.95
C LYS A 404 -13.51 17.96 -21.71
N LYS A 405 -13.76 17.43 -22.91
CA LYS A 405 -14.84 17.87 -23.80
C LYS A 405 -16.21 17.39 -23.34
N LYS A 406 -16.30 16.12 -22.97
CA LYS A 406 -17.57 15.42 -22.71
C LYS A 406 -17.94 15.38 -21.22
N GLY A 407 -16.99 15.71 -20.33
CA GLY A 407 -17.16 15.56 -18.89
C GLY A 407 -16.94 14.11 -18.46
N GLY A 408 -17.13 13.82 -17.18
CA GLY A 408 -16.94 12.48 -16.63
C GLY A 408 -17.38 12.35 -15.18
N ILE A 409 -17.23 11.16 -14.61
CA ILE A 409 -17.62 10.87 -13.23
C ILE A 409 -16.44 11.08 -12.26
N CYS A 410 -16.61 10.82 -10.96
CA CYS A 410 -15.55 11.06 -9.96
C CYS A 410 -14.21 10.36 -10.29
N SER A 411 -14.26 9.13 -10.83
CA SER A 411 -13.07 8.42 -11.31
C SER A 411 -12.38 9.16 -12.46
N ASP A 412 -13.12 9.59 -13.47
CA ASP A 412 -12.59 10.29 -14.64
C ASP A 412 -11.98 11.65 -14.24
N ARG A 413 -12.64 12.38 -13.34
CA ARG A 413 -12.16 13.65 -12.78
C ARG A 413 -10.86 13.45 -12.01
N SER A 414 -10.79 12.40 -11.18
CA SER A 414 -9.57 12.10 -10.42
C SER A 414 -8.42 11.65 -11.32
N TYR A 415 -8.70 10.80 -12.31
CA TYR A 415 -7.76 10.30 -13.30
C TYR A 415 -7.17 11.44 -14.13
N PHE A 416 -8.01 12.33 -14.65
CA PHE A 416 -7.59 13.51 -15.41
C PHE A 416 -6.68 14.40 -14.58
N SER A 417 -7.11 14.77 -13.36
CA SER A 417 -6.36 15.73 -12.55
C SER A 417 -5.03 15.18 -12.02
N ALA A 418 -5.00 13.92 -11.56
CA ALA A 418 -3.76 13.32 -11.08
C ALA A 418 -2.75 13.14 -12.21
N ASN A 419 -3.18 12.66 -13.38
CA ASN A 419 -2.23 12.38 -14.46
C ASN A 419 -1.79 13.62 -15.23
N THR A 420 -2.62 14.68 -15.30
CA THR A 420 -2.15 15.98 -15.79
C THR A 420 -1.16 16.64 -14.82
N ALA A 421 -1.32 16.47 -13.49
CA ALA A 421 -0.31 16.90 -12.52
C ALA A 421 1.01 16.15 -12.71
N ARG A 422 0.94 14.83 -12.86
CA ARG A 422 2.10 13.97 -13.12
C ARG A 422 2.82 14.34 -14.42
N ALA A 423 2.09 14.67 -15.49
CA ALA A 423 2.68 15.13 -16.75
C ALA A 423 3.51 16.41 -16.55
N HIS A 424 3.07 17.29 -15.64
CA HIS A 424 3.76 18.52 -15.24
C HIS A 424 4.88 18.32 -14.21
N GLY A 425 5.24 17.08 -13.88
CA GLY A 425 6.31 16.79 -12.92
C GLY A 425 5.91 16.98 -11.45
N ILE A 426 4.60 17.01 -11.15
CA ILE A 426 4.08 17.19 -9.79
C ILE A 426 3.68 15.81 -9.23
N PRO A 427 4.25 15.38 -8.08
CA PRO A 427 3.81 14.16 -7.41
C PRO A 427 2.30 14.21 -7.11
N ALA A 428 1.56 13.19 -7.56
CA ALA A 428 0.11 13.12 -7.37
C ALA A 428 -0.39 11.68 -7.29
N ALA A 429 -1.52 11.48 -6.63
CA ALA A 429 -2.19 10.20 -6.51
C ALA A 429 -3.72 10.34 -6.65
N VAL A 430 -4.32 9.31 -7.23
CA VAL A 430 -5.77 9.08 -7.16
C VAL A 430 -6.05 8.32 -5.89
N LEU A 431 -6.99 8.82 -5.10
CA LEU A 431 -7.49 8.20 -3.88
C LEU A 431 -8.92 7.72 -4.13
N GLY A 432 -9.24 6.55 -3.59
CA GLY A 432 -10.57 5.96 -3.62
C GLY A 432 -11.07 5.59 -2.23
N GLY A 433 -12.38 5.51 -2.07
CA GLY A 433 -12.99 5.00 -0.84
C GLY A 433 -14.49 4.77 -0.99
N ASP A 434 -15.03 3.88 -0.17
CA ASP A 434 -16.46 3.62 -0.07
C ASP A 434 -17.06 4.43 1.11
N GLY A 435 -18.26 4.96 0.92
CA GLY A 435 -18.97 5.73 1.95
C GLY A 435 -20.49 5.67 1.75
N PRO A 436 -21.25 6.57 2.41
CA PRO A 436 -22.71 6.53 2.42
C PRO A 436 -23.34 6.54 1.02
N ARG A 437 -22.70 7.23 0.06
CA ARG A 437 -23.17 7.42 -1.32
C ARG A 437 -22.53 6.45 -2.33
N GLY A 438 -21.91 5.38 -1.85
CA GLY A 438 -21.20 4.40 -2.67
C GLY A 438 -19.70 4.70 -2.79
N GLY A 439 -19.07 4.22 -3.85
CA GLY A 439 -17.66 4.46 -4.11
C GLY A 439 -17.43 5.90 -4.58
N HIS A 440 -16.29 6.47 -4.17
CA HIS A 440 -15.89 7.82 -4.57
C HIS A 440 -14.39 7.87 -4.82
N ALA A 441 -13.98 8.76 -5.73
CA ALA A 441 -12.59 9.00 -6.07
C ALA A 441 -12.25 10.49 -6.05
N TRP A 442 -11.10 10.82 -5.47
CA TRP A 442 -10.57 12.18 -5.34
C TRP A 442 -9.07 12.19 -5.58
N ILE A 443 -8.45 13.35 -5.51
CA ILE A 443 -7.01 13.49 -5.76
C ILE A 443 -6.28 14.00 -4.55
N THR A 444 -5.01 13.64 -4.47
CA THR A 444 -4.00 14.33 -3.67
C THR A 444 -2.79 14.70 -4.53
N TRP A 445 -2.15 15.82 -4.25
CA TRP A 445 -0.95 16.26 -4.95
C TRP A 445 -0.02 17.06 -4.04
N LEU A 446 1.27 17.04 -4.35
CA LEU A 446 2.28 17.85 -3.68
C LEU A 446 2.16 19.31 -4.13
N ALA A 447 1.40 20.09 -3.37
CA ALA A 447 1.05 21.48 -3.68
C ALA A 447 2.22 22.46 -3.47
N ASP A 448 3.11 22.13 -2.53
CA ASP A 448 4.33 22.87 -2.21
C ASP A 448 5.35 21.94 -1.51
N GLU A 449 6.49 22.46 -1.07
CA GLU A 449 7.56 21.70 -0.42
C GLU A 449 7.07 20.92 0.82
N GLY A 450 6.76 19.63 0.62
CA GLY A 450 6.23 18.74 1.66
C GLY A 450 4.77 18.97 2.04
N GLU A 451 4.04 19.82 1.33
CA GLU A 451 2.63 20.09 1.58
C GLU A 451 1.77 19.33 0.55
N TRP A 452 1.08 18.30 1.00
CA TRP A 452 0.09 17.59 0.20
C TRP A 452 -1.30 18.18 0.41
N LYS A 453 -2.06 18.35 -0.68
CA LYS A 453 -3.43 18.85 -0.66
C LYS A 453 -4.38 17.90 -1.36
N PHE A 454 -5.65 18.00 -1.01
CA PHE A 454 -6.73 17.18 -1.56
C PHE A 454 -7.76 18.03 -2.29
N ALA A 455 -8.37 17.45 -3.33
CA ALA A 455 -9.50 18.05 -4.03
C ALA A 455 -10.50 16.98 -4.44
N GLY A 456 -11.79 17.30 -4.32
CA GLY A 456 -12.88 16.40 -4.67
C GLY A 456 -13.35 15.46 -3.56
N ARG A 457 -12.77 15.48 -2.34
CA ARG A 457 -13.22 14.63 -1.23
C ARG A 457 -14.62 15.05 -0.75
N LEU A 458 -15.54 14.09 -0.64
CA LEU A 458 -16.89 14.32 -0.13
C LEU A 458 -16.96 14.13 1.39
N GLY A 459 -17.80 14.94 2.06
CA GLY A 459 -18.06 14.78 3.49
C GLY A 459 -18.72 13.44 3.83
N GLY A 460 -18.34 12.83 4.97
CA GLY A 460 -18.86 11.54 5.42
C GLY A 460 -18.14 10.32 4.85
N TYR A 461 -17.14 10.49 3.99
CA TYR A 461 -16.27 9.40 3.54
C TYR A 461 -15.12 9.18 4.55
N PRO A 462 -14.74 7.91 4.82
CA PRO A 462 -13.56 7.60 5.64
C PRO A 462 -12.26 8.00 4.92
N SER A 463 -11.10 7.74 5.54
CA SER A 463 -9.80 7.77 4.86
C SER A 463 -9.83 6.83 3.64
N GLY A 464 -9.31 7.31 2.52
CA GLY A 464 -9.25 6.54 1.28
C GLY A 464 -8.05 5.61 1.20
N HIS A 465 -7.80 5.12 0.01
CA HIS A 465 -6.64 4.31 -0.36
C HIS A 465 -6.15 4.69 -1.76
N CYS A 466 -4.87 4.44 -2.03
CA CYS A 466 -4.25 4.59 -3.34
C CYS A 466 -3.33 3.39 -3.63
N GLY A 467 -2.98 3.16 -4.89
CA GLY A 467 -1.95 2.17 -5.23
C GLY A 467 -0.56 2.77 -5.04
N ASN A 468 0.34 2.04 -4.38
CA ASN A 468 1.76 2.37 -4.34
C ASN A 468 2.37 2.10 -5.72
N PRO A 469 2.93 3.12 -6.40
CA PRO A 469 3.47 2.95 -7.75
C PRO A 469 4.71 2.04 -7.82
N GLN A 470 5.45 1.93 -6.72
CA GLN A 470 6.62 1.06 -6.59
C GLN A 470 6.16 -0.40 -6.47
N THR A 471 5.48 -0.73 -5.36
CA THR A 471 5.16 -2.13 -5.02
C THR A 471 3.89 -2.68 -5.68
N GLY A 472 3.04 -1.81 -6.25
CA GLY A 472 1.72 -2.18 -6.77
C GLY A 472 0.66 -2.46 -5.70
N GLU A 473 1.04 -2.46 -4.42
CA GLU A 473 0.15 -2.74 -3.30
C GLU A 473 -0.77 -1.55 -2.97
N GLU A 474 -1.88 -1.84 -2.29
CA GLU A 474 -2.77 -0.80 -1.75
C GLU A 474 -2.13 -0.13 -0.53
N THR A 475 -2.12 1.19 -0.50
CA THR A 475 -1.69 2.02 0.63
C THR A 475 -2.85 2.89 1.11
N SER A 476 -3.08 2.94 2.42
CA SER A 476 -4.10 3.82 3.00
C SER A 476 -3.73 5.30 2.82
N GLU A 477 -4.73 6.19 2.76
CA GLU A 477 -4.50 7.64 2.72
C GLU A 477 -3.68 8.12 3.91
N ASP A 478 -3.91 7.57 5.10
CA ASP A 478 -3.20 7.96 6.32
C ASP A 478 -1.72 7.52 6.29
N ASP A 479 -1.44 6.32 5.77
CA ASP A 479 -0.06 5.84 5.57
C ASP A 479 0.65 6.66 4.50
N PHE A 480 -0.04 6.94 3.40
CA PHE A 480 0.45 7.81 2.35
C PHE A 480 0.82 9.19 2.92
N MET A 481 -0.06 9.83 3.67
CA MET A 481 0.19 11.16 4.24
C MET A 481 1.33 11.14 5.24
N ARG A 482 1.44 10.09 6.06
CA ARG A 482 2.53 9.97 7.05
C ARG A 482 3.89 9.74 6.40
N ALA A 483 3.94 8.87 5.38
CA ALA A 483 5.17 8.62 4.62
C ALA A 483 5.68 9.89 3.94
N ASN A 484 4.76 10.79 3.58
CA ASN A 484 5.07 12.01 2.85
C ASN A 484 5.02 13.31 3.68
N ASP A 485 4.72 13.24 4.99
CA ASP A 485 4.73 14.39 5.89
C ASP A 485 6.17 14.80 6.22
N ARG A 486 6.67 15.83 5.54
CA ARG A 486 8.04 16.33 5.74
C ARG A 486 8.29 16.93 7.14
N ARG A 487 7.25 17.30 7.90
CA ARG A 487 7.43 17.78 9.28
C ARG A 487 7.72 16.61 10.23
N ALA A 488 7.05 15.48 10.02
CA ALA A 488 7.30 14.24 10.77
C ALA A 488 8.55 13.49 10.26
N ALA A 489 8.77 13.50 8.93
CA ALA A 489 9.78 12.71 8.23
C ALA A 489 10.75 13.57 7.40
N GLY A 490 11.26 14.67 7.98
CA GLY A 490 12.25 15.52 7.30
C GLY A 490 13.50 14.73 6.86
N PRO A 491 14.07 14.98 5.66
CA PRO A 491 15.12 14.14 5.07
C PRO A 491 16.32 13.86 5.98
N ALA A 492 16.79 14.88 6.71
CA ALA A 492 17.91 14.74 7.65
C ALA A 492 17.58 13.84 8.85
N ARG A 493 16.35 13.91 9.38
CA ARG A 493 15.90 13.06 10.50
C ARG A 493 15.73 11.63 10.04
N VAL A 494 15.14 11.42 8.87
CA VAL A 494 14.97 10.09 8.27
C VAL A 494 16.33 9.45 8.00
N LEU A 495 17.28 10.20 7.42
CA LEU A 495 18.64 9.69 7.21
C LEU A 495 19.29 9.29 8.53
N LYS A 496 19.23 10.16 9.55
CA LYS A 496 19.83 9.88 10.86
C LYS A 496 19.20 8.64 11.52
N ALA A 497 17.87 8.51 11.48
CA ALA A 497 17.18 7.32 12.00
C ALA A 497 17.58 6.06 11.23
N ARG A 498 17.65 6.11 9.88
CA ARG A 498 18.10 4.98 9.06
C ARG A 498 19.54 4.58 9.35
N GLN A 499 20.44 5.53 9.56
CA GLN A 499 21.83 5.24 9.94
C GLN A 499 21.91 4.47 11.25
N TRP A 500 21.11 4.85 12.26
CA TRP A 500 21.00 4.08 13.51
C TRP A 500 20.44 2.68 13.28
N LEU A 501 19.41 2.52 12.44
CA LEU A 501 18.86 1.20 12.10
C LEU A 501 19.87 0.33 11.33
N TRP A 502 20.68 0.91 10.44
CA TRP A 502 21.76 0.20 9.75
C TRP A 502 22.83 -0.31 10.73
N LEU A 503 23.13 0.45 11.78
CA LEU A 503 23.99 -0.03 12.87
C LEU A 503 23.30 -1.12 13.70
N ALA A 504 22.02 -0.98 14.00
CA ALA A 504 21.26 -2.00 14.73
C ALA A 504 21.29 -3.36 14.03
N ASN A 505 21.20 -3.37 12.69
CA ASN A 505 21.34 -4.58 11.87
C ASN A 505 22.70 -5.27 12.03
N LEU A 506 23.76 -4.55 12.42
CA LEU A 506 25.04 -5.17 12.72
C LEU A 506 24.98 -5.99 14.01
N TYR A 507 24.14 -5.63 14.98
CA TYR A 507 24.08 -6.31 16.28
C TYR A 507 22.92 -7.30 16.36
N GLY A 508 22.56 -7.96 15.24
CA GLY A 508 21.39 -8.82 15.25
C GLY A 508 21.42 -9.99 16.24
N ALA A 509 22.62 -10.46 16.62
CA ALA A 509 22.83 -11.47 17.64
C ALA A 509 22.90 -10.93 19.08
N ASP A 510 23.04 -9.61 19.25
CA ASP A 510 23.11 -8.92 20.55
C ASP A 510 21.87 -8.01 20.70
N PRO A 511 20.76 -8.54 21.23
CA PRO A 511 19.50 -7.81 21.27
C PRO A 511 19.55 -6.57 22.16
N GLU A 512 20.43 -6.50 23.17
CA GLU A 512 20.56 -5.33 24.04
C GLU A 512 21.20 -4.16 23.29
N LYS A 513 22.28 -4.42 22.55
CA LYS A 513 22.92 -3.42 21.69
C LYS A 513 22.01 -3.00 20.54
N ALA A 514 21.32 -3.94 19.91
CA ALA A 514 20.35 -3.63 18.86
C ALA A 514 19.21 -2.73 19.39
N ASP A 515 18.66 -3.03 20.57
CA ASP A 515 17.62 -2.24 21.23
C ASP A 515 18.09 -0.81 21.52
N ALA A 516 19.31 -0.64 22.04
CA ALA A 516 19.89 0.68 22.30
C ALA A 516 20.06 1.52 21.02
N LEU A 517 20.48 0.91 19.91
CA LEU A 517 20.61 1.58 18.61
C LEU A 517 19.26 1.94 18.00
N ILE A 518 18.26 1.07 18.12
CA ILE A 518 16.89 1.36 17.70
C ILE A 518 16.29 2.49 18.57
N ALA A 519 16.56 2.51 19.88
CA ALA A 519 16.17 3.61 20.75
C ALA A 519 16.83 4.94 20.36
N ALA A 520 18.08 4.93 19.86
CA ALA A 520 18.70 6.12 19.29
C ALA A 520 18.05 6.56 17.97
N ALA A 521 17.62 5.61 17.13
CA ALA A 521 16.80 5.90 15.95
C ALA A 521 15.47 6.56 16.35
N ARG A 522 14.81 6.05 17.39
CA ARG A 522 13.57 6.60 17.97
C ARG A 522 13.78 8.02 18.46
N LYS A 523 14.88 8.29 19.17
CA LYS A 523 15.23 9.65 19.63
C LYS A 523 15.44 10.60 18.44
N ALA A 524 16.02 10.13 17.34
CA ALA A 524 16.28 10.93 16.14
C ALA A 524 15.01 11.24 15.34
N ALA A 525 14.08 10.28 15.25
CA ALA A 525 12.81 10.44 14.55
C ALA A 525 11.68 9.70 15.28
N PRO A 526 11.08 10.31 16.33
CA PRO A 526 10.10 9.64 17.20
C PRO A 526 8.90 9.06 16.44
N ASN A 527 8.35 9.87 15.53
CA ASN A 527 7.12 9.54 14.81
C ASN A 527 7.33 8.75 13.50
N LEU A 528 8.54 8.24 13.25
CA LEU A 528 8.85 7.52 12.00
C LEU A 528 8.41 6.04 12.12
N PRO A 529 7.45 5.58 11.29
CA PRO A 529 6.93 4.20 11.37
C PRO A 529 8.01 3.13 11.20
N LEU A 530 8.98 3.36 10.31
CA LEU A 530 10.09 2.43 10.07
C LEU A 530 10.85 2.06 11.36
N VAL A 531 11.00 3.01 12.29
CA VAL A 531 11.68 2.73 13.56
C VAL A 531 10.79 1.86 14.46
N ALA A 532 9.48 2.09 14.45
CA ALA A 532 8.51 1.31 15.22
C ALA A 532 8.32 -0.11 14.68
N GLU A 533 8.41 -0.26 13.37
CA GLU A 533 8.50 -1.56 12.73
C GLU A 533 9.77 -2.31 13.18
N ALA A 534 10.94 -1.65 13.16
CA ALA A 534 12.19 -2.24 13.64
C ALA A 534 12.12 -2.67 15.12
N GLU A 535 11.51 -1.87 16.00
CA GLU A 535 11.25 -2.25 17.39
C GLU A 535 10.36 -3.49 17.48
N LEU A 536 9.22 -3.51 16.77
CA LEU A 536 8.29 -4.63 16.79
C LEU A 536 8.95 -5.92 16.30
N LEU A 537 9.83 -5.83 15.31
CA LEU A 537 10.58 -6.96 14.78
C LEU A 537 11.63 -7.50 15.74
N LEU A 538 12.36 -6.60 16.43
CA LEU A 538 13.27 -7.04 17.48
C LEU A 538 12.50 -7.84 18.54
N TRP A 539 11.30 -7.36 18.91
CA TRP A 539 10.43 -8.08 19.83
C TRP A 539 9.99 -9.45 19.28
N ILE A 540 9.50 -9.50 18.04
CA ILE A 540 9.09 -10.73 17.37
C ILE A 540 10.25 -11.74 17.26
N ASN A 541 11.47 -11.29 17.00
CA ASN A 541 12.59 -12.19 16.72
C ASN A 541 13.36 -12.60 17.98
N ARG A 542 13.40 -11.75 19.01
CA ARG A 542 14.30 -11.91 20.16
C ARG A 542 13.62 -11.87 21.52
N ARG A 543 12.34 -11.49 21.58
CA ARG A 543 11.58 -11.36 22.84
C ARG A 543 10.27 -12.16 22.83
N GLN A 544 10.23 -13.25 22.08
CA GLN A 544 9.04 -14.11 21.98
C GLN A 544 8.59 -14.64 23.34
N ASP A 545 9.54 -14.97 24.23
CA ASP A 545 9.25 -15.54 25.54
C ASP A 545 9.02 -14.50 26.65
N SER A 546 9.04 -13.21 26.31
CA SER A 546 8.72 -12.15 27.28
C SER A 546 7.32 -12.35 27.88
N PRO A 547 7.11 -11.97 29.16
CA PRO A 547 5.81 -12.08 29.81
C PRO A 547 4.69 -11.39 29.03
N VAL A 548 3.49 -11.96 29.06
CA VAL A 548 2.30 -11.42 28.35
C VAL A 548 2.03 -9.95 28.71
N ASP A 549 2.24 -9.57 29.97
CA ASP A 549 2.05 -8.18 30.41
C ASP A 549 3.06 -7.19 29.82
N GLU A 550 4.27 -7.64 29.50
CA GLU A 550 5.27 -6.82 28.81
C GLU A 550 4.91 -6.62 27.34
N TRP A 551 4.50 -7.70 26.66
CA TRP A 551 3.94 -7.63 25.31
C TRP A 551 2.74 -6.69 25.24
N LYS A 552 1.81 -6.78 26.20
CA LYS A 552 0.65 -5.87 26.31
C LYS A 552 1.08 -4.41 26.45
N LYS A 553 2.07 -4.12 27.31
CA LYS A 553 2.60 -2.75 27.47
C LYS A 553 3.22 -2.23 26.18
N PHE A 554 4.03 -3.04 25.52
CA PHE A 554 4.69 -2.68 24.26
C PHE A 554 3.68 -2.40 23.14
N ILE A 555 2.77 -3.35 22.86
CA ILE A 555 1.74 -3.17 21.83
C ILE A 555 0.82 -1.99 22.15
N ALA A 556 0.48 -1.76 23.42
CA ALA A 556 -0.32 -0.59 23.82
C ALA A 556 0.40 0.73 23.59
N ALA A 557 1.71 0.81 23.82
CA ALA A 557 2.52 1.99 23.52
C ALA A 557 2.59 2.23 22.01
N LEU A 558 2.89 1.18 21.23
CA LEU A 558 2.94 1.22 19.77
C LEU A 558 1.61 1.72 19.18
N ARG A 559 0.47 1.17 19.64
CA ARG A 559 -0.88 1.60 19.22
C ARG A 559 -1.21 3.03 19.64
N LYS A 560 -0.68 3.51 20.76
CA LYS A 560 -0.94 4.88 21.20
C LYS A 560 -0.29 5.89 20.27
N GLU A 561 0.92 5.59 19.79
CA GLU A 561 1.73 6.49 18.98
C GLU A 561 1.44 6.37 17.48
N PHE A 562 1.19 5.14 17.00
CA PHE A 562 1.03 4.83 15.57
C PHE A 562 -0.35 4.29 15.19
N ARG A 563 -1.41 4.64 15.95
CA ARG A 563 -2.79 4.16 15.72
C ARG A 563 -3.29 4.26 14.27
N ASP A 564 -2.81 5.26 13.52
CA ASP A 564 -3.28 5.58 12.18
C ASP A 564 -2.35 4.99 11.10
N ASN A 565 -1.35 4.15 11.47
CA ASN A 565 -0.49 3.46 10.50
C ASN A 565 -0.99 2.03 10.25
N SER A 566 -1.64 1.78 9.11
CA SER A 566 -2.39 0.54 8.92
C SER A 566 -1.49 -0.70 8.82
N GLY A 567 -0.33 -0.57 8.16
CA GLY A 567 0.65 -1.65 8.01
C GLY A 567 1.26 -2.08 9.36
N LEU A 568 1.78 -1.13 10.13
CA LEU A 568 2.34 -1.40 11.46
C LEU A 568 1.27 -1.91 12.42
N MET A 569 0.03 -1.40 12.35
CA MET A 569 -1.06 -1.91 13.17
C MET A 569 -1.48 -3.33 12.76
N ALA A 570 -1.44 -3.69 11.48
CA ALA A 570 -1.65 -5.07 11.04
C ALA A 570 -0.56 -6.00 11.61
N MET A 571 0.70 -5.57 11.55
CA MET A 571 1.82 -6.31 12.15
C MET A 571 1.67 -6.46 13.67
N ALA A 572 1.32 -5.38 14.36
CA ALA A 572 1.09 -5.38 15.80
C ALA A 572 -0.10 -6.26 16.21
N ARG A 573 -1.16 -6.32 15.40
CA ARG A 573 -2.31 -7.21 15.59
C ARG A 573 -1.92 -8.67 15.45
N LYS A 574 -1.12 -9.02 14.44
CA LYS A 574 -0.57 -10.37 14.27
C LYS A 574 0.31 -10.77 15.46
N ALA A 575 1.19 -9.85 15.91
CA ALA A 575 2.01 -10.08 17.09
C ALA A 575 1.16 -10.24 18.37
N GLU A 576 0.11 -9.44 18.55
CA GLU A 576 -0.84 -9.59 19.66
C GLU A 576 -1.55 -10.96 19.63
N GLU A 577 -1.99 -11.42 18.46
CA GLU A 577 -2.62 -12.74 18.33
C GLU A 577 -1.66 -13.87 18.71
N THR A 578 -0.42 -13.81 18.22
CA THR A 578 0.60 -14.86 18.43
C THR A 578 1.17 -14.85 19.85
N TYR A 579 1.50 -13.69 20.40
CA TYR A 579 2.28 -13.59 21.64
C TYR A 579 1.46 -13.18 22.86
N ILE A 580 0.22 -12.68 22.67
CA ILE A 580 -0.70 -12.30 23.75
C ILE A 580 -1.91 -13.22 23.78
N PHE A 581 -2.70 -13.29 22.70
CA PHE A 581 -3.99 -14.00 22.70
C PHE A 581 -3.83 -15.51 22.82
N ALA A 582 -2.83 -16.09 22.14
CA ALA A 582 -2.52 -17.51 22.25
C ALA A 582 -2.13 -17.97 23.67
N ARG A 583 -1.78 -17.03 24.56
CA ARG A 583 -1.27 -17.30 25.92
C ARG A 583 -2.20 -16.81 27.04
N GLN A 584 -3.41 -16.31 26.71
CA GLN A 584 -4.37 -15.79 27.69
C GLN A 584 -5.77 -16.39 27.51
N ASP A 585 -6.66 -16.17 28.49
CA ASP A 585 -8.04 -16.64 28.41
C ASP A 585 -8.80 -15.99 27.24
N THR A 586 -9.68 -16.78 26.59
CA THR A 586 -10.46 -16.31 25.44
C THR A 586 -11.39 -15.15 25.83
N LYS A 587 -11.94 -15.12 27.05
CA LYS A 587 -12.81 -14.03 27.51
C LYS A 587 -12.05 -12.73 27.66
N ASP A 588 -10.81 -12.78 28.14
CA ASP A 588 -9.93 -11.60 28.26
C ASP A 588 -9.53 -11.05 26.89
N SER A 589 -9.24 -11.95 25.95
CA SER A 589 -8.98 -11.59 24.54
C SER A 589 -10.20 -10.90 23.92
N LEU A 590 -11.39 -11.48 24.07
CA LEU A 590 -12.65 -10.88 23.58
C LEU A 590 -12.95 -9.53 24.24
N HIS A 591 -12.69 -9.38 25.55
CA HIS A 591 -12.86 -8.11 26.24
C HIS A 591 -11.92 -7.03 25.69
N THR A 592 -10.67 -7.39 25.39
CA THR A 592 -9.68 -6.49 24.79
C THR A 592 -10.13 -6.01 23.40
N LEU A 593 -10.50 -6.95 22.52
CA LEU A 593 -10.97 -6.64 21.18
C LEU A 593 -12.26 -5.80 21.15
N ARG A 594 -13.19 -6.04 22.08
CA ARG A 594 -14.39 -5.20 22.22
C ARG A 594 -14.07 -3.75 22.57
N ARG A 595 -13.09 -3.54 23.46
CA ARG A 595 -12.62 -2.19 23.82
C ARG A 595 -11.94 -1.52 22.63
N GLU A 596 -11.18 -2.27 21.85
CA GLU A 596 -10.57 -1.79 20.60
C GLU A 596 -11.62 -1.32 19.60
N ALA A 597 -12.62 -2.17 19.27
CA ALA A 597 -13.71 -1.80 18.37
C ALA A 597 -14.46 -0.54 18.85
N THR A 598 -14.74 -0.44 20.15
CA THR A 598 -15.37 0.76 20.75
C THR A 598 -14.51 2.01 20.60
N LYS A 599 -13.18 1.87 20.67
CA LYS A 599 -12.24 2.99 20.52
C LYS A 599 -12.15 3.42 19.05
N ILE A 600 -12.05 2.48 18.11
CA ILE A 600 -12.04 2.75 16.67
C ILE A 600 -13.33 3.51 16.29
N ALA A 601 -14.49 3.01 16.72
CA ALA A 601 -15.78 3.65 16.48
C ALA A 601 -15.90 5.09 17.02
N LYS A 602 -15.16 5.43 18.08
CA LYS A 602 -15.14 6.79 18.68
C LYS A 602 -14.08 7.70 18.07
N THR A 603 -13.13 7.14 17.33
CA THR A 603 -12.04 7.92 16.73
C THR A 603 -12.59 8.62 15.49
N LYS A 604 -12.73 9.95 15.57
CA LYS A 604 -12.97 10.77 14.39
C LYS A 604 -11.62 11.02 13.72
N GLY A 605 -11.57 10.93 12.38
CA GLY A 605 -10.36 11.27 11.62
C GLY A 605 -9.91 12.71 11.84
N ALA A 606 -8.73 13.07 11.33
CA ALA A 606 -8.11 14.38 11.53
C ALA A 606 -9.01 15.56 11.08
N ASP A 607 -9.88 15.33 10.10
CA ASP A 607 -10.92 16.28 9.71
C ASP A 607 -12.25 15.96 10.40
N ALA A 608 -12.85 16.97 11.03
CA ALA A 608 -14.16 16.89 11.65
C ALA A 608 -15.24 16.57 10.60
N GLY A 609 -15.52 15.29 10.38
CA GLY A 609 -16.46 14.82 9.35
C GLY A 609 -16.12 13.47 8.73
N ILE A 610 -14.94 12.91 9.03
CA ILE A 610 -14.52 11.57 8.59
C ILE A 610 -15.29 10.51 9.41
N ALA A 611 -15.96 9.58 8.72
CA ALA A 611 -16.59 8.40 9.32
C ALA A 611 -15.53 7.51 9.99
N PRO A 612 -15.89 6.65 10.97
CA PRO A 612 -14.94 5.70 11.54
C PRO A 612 -14.26 4.90 10.42
N ASP A 613 -12.99 4.53 10.61
CA ASP A 613 -12.29 3.66 9.66
C ASP A 613 -13.04 2.32 9.55
N ILE A 614 -13.80 2.19 8.47
CA ILE A 614 -14.69 1.07 8.21
C ILE A 614 -13.91 -0.23 8.14
N LYS A 615 -12.71 -0.21 7.53
CA LYS A 615 -11.86 -1.38 7.32
C LYS A 615 -11.35 -1.88 8.68
N ASN A 616 -10.76 -0.99 9.48
CA ASN A 616 -10.24 -1.35 10.80
C ASN A 616 -11.36 -1.76 11.78
N LEU A 617 -12.54 -1.12 11.69
CA LEU A 617 -13.68 -1.50 12.52
C LEU A 617 -14.25 -2.88 12.15
N ALA A 618 -14.41 -3.17 10.86
CA ALA A 618 -14.84 -4.48 10.37
C ALA A 618 -13.85 -5.58 10.79
N GLU A 619 -12.55 -5.31 10.61
CA GLU A 619 -11.48 -6.22 11.03
C GLU A 619 -11.51 -6.49 12.54
N ALA A 620 -11.76 -5.47 13.37
CA ALA A 620 -11.89 -5.64 14.82
C ALA A 620 -13.06 -6.55 15.22
N PHE A 621 -14.17 -6.55 14.46
CA PHE A 621 -15.26 -7.50 14.67
C PHE A 621 -14.94 -8.90 14.16
N ARG A 622 -14.27 -9.00 13.01
CA ARG A 622 -13.82 -10.26 12.45
C ARG A 622 -12.88 -11.02 13.39
N ARG A 623 -11.88 -10.34 13.96
CA ARG A 623 -10.96 -10.92 14.96
C ARG A 623 -11.70 -11.48 16.18
N GLN A 624 -12.73 -10.78 16.68
CA GLN A 624 -13.56 -11.31 17.77
C GLN A 624 -14.30 -12.58 17.34
N ALA A 625 -14.80 -12.61 16.12
CA ALA A 625 -15.51 -13.76 15.58
C ALA A 625 -14.59 -14.96 15.34
N GLU A 626 -13.36 -14.76 14.85
CA GLU A 626 -12.37 -15.82 14.62
C GLU A 626 -11.96 -16.53 15.92
N LEU A 627 -11.88 -15.80 17.04
CA LEU A 627 -11.71 -16.41 18.36
C LEU A 627 -12.88 -17.33 18.74
N LEU A 628 -14.12 -16.94 18.42
CA LEU A 628 -15.31 -17.76 18.68
C LEU A 628 -15.42 -18.94 17.71
N VAL A 629 -15.01 -18.79 16.45
CA VAL A 629 -14.92 -19.89 15.49
C VAL A 629 -13.92 -20.93 15.98
N THR A 630 -12.76 -20.51 16.49
CA THR A 630 -11.76 -21.41 17.09
C THR A 630 -12.34 -22.14 18.31
N ALA A 631 -13.20 -21.48 19.08
CA ALA A 631 -13.95 -22.07 20.19
C ALA A 631 -15.22 -22.86 19.77
N ASN A 632 -15.49 -22.99 18.46
CA ASN A 632 -16.68 -23.62 17.89
C ASN A 632 -18.03 -23.00 18.34
N ASP A 633 -18.05 -21.70 18.67
CA ASP A 633 -19.24 -20.94 19.09
C ASP A 633 -19.80 -20.07 17.94
N LEU A 634 -20.42 -20.72 16.95
CA LEU A 634 -20.99 -20.04 15.79
C LEU A 634 -22.23 -19.19 16.11
N ASP A 635 -22.98 -19.51 17.18
CA ASP A 635 -24.08 -18.68 17.65
C ASP A 635 -23.55 -17.40 18.33
N GLY A 636 -22.43 -17.48 19.04
CA GLY A 636 -21.69 -16.34 19.56
C GLY A 636 -21.15 -15.42 18.46
N VAL A 637 -20.65 -15.97 17.35
CA VAL A 637 -20.26 -15.19 16.15
C VAL A 637 -21.43 -14.34 15.67
N ARG A 638 -22.62 -14.95 15.49
CA ARG A 638 -23.84 -14.20 15.12
C ARG A 638 -24.20 -13.12 16.16
N GLY A 639 -24.01 -13.41 17.45
CA GLY A 639 -24.21 -12.45 18.53
C GLY A 639 -23.35 -11.19 18.42
N ILE A 640 -22.08 -11.34 18.04
CA ILE A 640 -21.16 -10.21 17.79
C ILE A 640 -21.69 -9.34 16.64
N TYR A 641 -21.98 -9.95 15.49
CA TYR A 641 -22.38 -9.19 14.31
C TYR A 641 -23.75 -8.53 14.45
N ARG A 642 -24.72 -9.16 15.13
CA ARG A 642 -26.01 -8.49 15.45
C ARG A 642 -25.81 -7.21 16.25
N ARG A 643 -24.88 -7.21 17.20
CA ARG A 643 -24.53 -6.00 17.96
C ARG A 643 -23.87 -4.97 17.05
N ALA A 644 -22.90 -5.39 16.23
CA ALA A 644 -22.23 -4.52 15.28
C ALA A 644 -23.23 -3.84 14.33
N PHE A 645 -24.18 -4.59 13.75
CA PHE A 645 -25.24 -4.01 12.93
C PHE A 645 -26.14 -3.05 13.71
N SER A 646 -26.42 -3.33 14.98
CA SER A 646 -27.25 -2.43 15.79
C SER A 646 -26.58 -1.11 16.12
N GLU A 647 -25.25 -1.09 16.22
CA GLU A 647 -24.48 0.10 16.57
C GLU A 647 -24.02 0.88 15.33
N TYR A 648 -23.73 0.18 14.22
CA TYR A 648 -23.04 0.77 13.05
C TYR A 648 -23.64 0.37 11.69
N GLY A 649 -24.79 -0.31 11.67
CA GLY A 649 -25.38 -0.82 10.43
C GLY A 649 -26.07 0.23 9.57
N ASP A 650 -26.09 1.49 9.99
CA ASP A 650 -26.66 2.62 9.24
C ASP A 650 -25.73 3.11 8.12
N ASP A 651 -24.44 2.83 8.22
CA ASP A 651 -23.47 2.97 7.13
C ASP A 651 -23.55 1.74 6.18
N PRO A 652 -23.97 1.92 4.91
CA PRO A 652 -24.08 0.81 3.96
C PRO A 652 -22.74 0.13 3.64
N ALA A 653 -21.62 0.87 3.64
CA ALA A 653 -20.30 0.31 3.35
C ALA A 653 -19.84 -0.60 4.49
N LEU A 654 -19.95 -0.14 5.73
CA LEU A 654 -19.64 -0.97 6.89
C LEU A 654 -20.60 -2.15 7.03
N PHE A 655 -21.90 -1.94 6.76
CA PHE A 655 -22.87 -3.03 6.74
C PHE A 655 -22.45 -4.14 5.77
N LYS A 656 -22.04 -3.79 4.55
CA LYS A 656 -21.57 -4.77 3.54
C LYS A 656 -20.35 -5.55 4.03
N ALA A 657 -19.36 -4.86 4.61
CA ALA A 657 -18.16 -5.51 5.14
C ALA A 657 -18.52 -6.53 6.23
N LEU A 658 -19.29 -6.10 7.24
CA LEU A 658 -19.75 -6.95 8.34
C LEU A 658 -20.62 -8.12 7.86
N ALA A 659 -21.48 -7.90 6.86
CA ALA A 659 -22.36 -8.93 6.32
C ALA A 659 -21.59 -10.01 5.55
N ASN A 660 -20.61 -9.60 4.73
CA ASN A 660 -19.71 -10.53 4.04
C ASN A 660 -18.92 -11.38 5.04
N ASP A 661 -18.31 -10.75 6.04
CA ASP A 661 -17.50 -11.46 7.04
C ASP A 661 -18.36 -12.45 7.85
N LEU A 662 -19.52 -12.01 8.37
CA LEU A 662 -20.43 -12.91 9.08
C LEU A 662 -20.78 -14.13 8.24
N PHE A 663 -21.19 -13.92 6.99
CA PHE A 663 -21.67 -15.02 6.15
C PHE A 663 -20.53 -16.00 5.81
N ASN A 664 -19.36 -15.50 5.43
CA ASN A 664 -18.19 -16.33 5.11
C ASN A 664 -17.74 -17.19 6.30
N LEU A 665 -17.87 -16.69 7.54
CA LEU A 665 -17.51 -17.43 8.75
C LEU A 665 -18.48 -18.57 9.07
N VAL A 666 -19.74 -18.49 8.63
CA VAL A 666 -20.78 -19.46 8.99
C VAL A 666 -21.34 -20.27 7.82
N GLU A 667 -20.96 -19.96 6.57
CA GLU A 667 -21.58 -20.54 5.35
C GLU A 667 -21.49 -22.07 5.28
N LYS A 668 -20.50 -22.67 5.95
CA LYS A 668 -20.30 -24.13 5.99
C LYS A 668 -21.38 -24.85 6.81
N ASP A 669 -21.99 -24.20 7.80
CA ASP A 669 -23.10 -24.73 8.57
C ASP A 669 -24.42 -24.20 8.02
N LYS A 670 -25.18 -25.06 7.32
CA LYS A 670 -26.44 -24.66 6.67
C LYS A 670 -27.48 -24.10 7.65
N THR A 671 -27.53 -24.61 8.88
CA THR A 671 -28.51 -24.19 9.89
C THR A 671 -28.17 -22.79 10.40
N ILE A 672 -26.89 -22.58 10.74
CA ILE A 672 -26.40 -21.28 11.21
C ILE A 672 -26.43 -20.25 10.08
N ALA A 673 -26.03 -20.62 8.86
CA ALA A 673 -26.07 -19.74 7.68
C ALA A 673 -27.49 -19.25 7.38
N ALA A 674 -28.50 -20.13 7.44
CA ALA A 674 -29.89 -19.73 7.28
C ALA A 674 -30.37 -18.77 8.38
N LYS A 675 -29.90 -18.95 9.62
CA LYS A 675 -30.17 -18.00 10.71
C LYS A 675 -29.45 -16.66 10.48
N ALA A 676 -28.21 -16.68 10.00
CA ALA A 676 -27.44 -15.47 9.67
C ALA A 676 -28.10 -14.67 8.54
N CYS A 677 -28.61 -15.30 7.47
CA CYS A 677 -29.36 -14.60 6.42
C CYS A 677 -30.56 -13.82 6.98
N ARG A 678 -31.29 -14.39 7.94
CA ARG A 678 -32.41 -13.69 8.62
C ARG A 678 -31.93 -12.50 9.46
N ASP A 679 -30.79 -12.65 10.14
CA ASP A 679 -30.18 -11.56 10.88
C ASP A 679 -29.76 -10.41 9.95
N LEU A 680 -29.17 -10.74 8.79
CA LEU A 680 -28.80 -9.79 7.75
C LEU A 680 -30.02 -9.08 7.16
N GLU A 681 -31.08 -9.81 6.79
CA GLU A 681 -32.33 -9.22 6.27
C GLU A 681 -32.93 -8.22 7.28
N ASN A 682 -33.05 -8.64 8.54
CA ASN A 682 -33.62 -7.80 9.60
C ASN A 682 -32.78 -6.56 9.87
N SER A 683 -31.45 -6.72 9.88
CA SER A 683 -30.51 -5.62 10.12
C SER A 683 -30.51 -4.64 8.94
N CYS A 684 -30.45 -5.14 7.71
CA CYS A 684 -30.53 -4.32 6.50
C CYS A 684 -31.82 -3.52 6.47
N ARG A 685 -32.97 -4.13 6.80
CA ARG A 685 -34.27 -3.45 6.89
C ARG A 685 -34.32 -2.35 7.95
N ARG A 686 -33.63 -2.55 9.07
CA ARG A 686 -33.69 -1.63 10.21
C ARG A 686 -32.74 -0.44 10.04
N TYR A 687 -31.54 -0.68 9.52
CA TYR A 687 -30.45 0.29 9.57
C TYR A 687 -30.06 0.83 8.18
N VAL A 688 -30.06 0.00 7.14
CA VAL A 688 -29.71 0.44 5.77
C VAL A 688 -30.97 0.96 5.05
N GLY A 689 -31.26 2.26 5.21
CA GLY A 689 -32.15 3.12 4.42
C GLY A 689 -33.49 2.54 3.88
N ARG A 690 -34.61 3.22 4.16
CA ARG A 690 -35.96 2.83 3.67
C ARG A 690 -36.25 3.18 2.20
N GLY A 691 -35.25 3.22 1.33
CA GLY A 691 -35.44 3.48 -0.11
C GLY A 691 -35.79 4.92 -0.48
N GLY A 692 -35.41 5.88 0.34
CA GLY A 692 -35.39 7.30 -0.01
C GLY A 692 -33.96 7.79 -0.28
N GLY A 693 -33.85 8.95 -0.94
CA GLY A 693 -32.60 9.58 -1.33
C GLY A 693 -32.47 9.72 -2.84
N ASP A 694 -31.36 10.29 -3.30
CA ASP A 694 -31.07 10.39 -4.74
C ASP A 694 -30.63 9.04 -5.32
N TRP A 695 -30.31 9.02 -6.62
CA TRP A 695 -29.85 7.81 -7.32
C TRP A 695 -28.71 7.09 -6.60
N PHE A 696 -27.79 7.82 -5.97
CA PHE A 696 -26.61 7.26 -5.33
C PHE A 696 -26.91 6.69 -3.95
N ASP A 697 -27.80 7.35 -3.20
CA ASP A 697 -28.32 6.81 -1.95
C ASP A 697 -29.04 5.47 -2.19
N VAL A 698 -29.94 5.44 -3.19
CA VAL A 698 -30.72 4.25 -3.51
C VAL A 698 -29.83 3.13 -4.04
N THR A 699 -28.87 3.42 -4.92
CA THR A 699 -27.96 2.40 -5.44
C THR A 699 -27.02 1.87 -4.35
N SER A 700 -26.47 2.74 -3.49
CA SER A 700 -25.67 2.33 -2.32
C SER A 700 -26.46 1.38 -1.41
N GLN A 701 -27.68 1.78 -1.01
CA GLN A 701 -28.57 0.92 -0.21
C GLN A 701 -28.89 -0.41 -0.91
N ASN A 702 -29.14 -0.39 -2.22
CA ASN A 702 -29.44 -1.60 -2.99
C ASN A 702 -28.26 -2.57 -3.02
N THR A 703 -27.00 -2.11 -3.02
CA THR A 703 -25.84 -3.02 -2.97
C THR A 703 -25.78 -3.84 -1.68
N ALA A 704 -26.15 -3.25 -0.53
CA ALA A 704 -26.26 -3.98 0.73
C ALA A 704 -27.37 -5.06 0.66
N TRP A 705 -28.52 -4.73 0.08
CA TRP A 705 -29.61 -5.69 -0.13
C TRP A 705 -29.25 -6.80 -1.13
N GLN A 706 -28.47 -6.49 -2.17
CA GLN A 706 -27.99 -7.48 -3.14
C GLN A 706 -27.08 -8.51 -2.48
N LEU A 707 -26.26 -8.08 -1.52
CA LEU A 707 -25.46 -8.99 -0.71
C LEU A 707 -26.35 -9.94 0.12
N VAL A 708 -27.40 -9.42 0.75
CA VAL A 708 -28.38 -10.25 1.48
C VAL A 708 -29.02 -11.30 0.56
N ALA A 709 -29.44 -10.90 -0.64
CA ALA A 709 -29.99 -11.84 -1.64
C ALA A 709 -28.97 -12.92 -2.03
N THR A 710 -27.71 -12.53 -2.23
CA THR A 710 -26.61 -13.46 -2.55
C THR A 710 -26.39 -14.49 -1.43
N CYS A 711 -26.44 -14.07 -0.16
CA CYS A 711 -26.37 -14.98 0.98
C CYS A 711 -27.54 -15.98 0.98
N TYR A 712 -28.78 -15.52 0.74
CA TYR A 712 -29.94 -16.42 0.63
C TYR A 712 -29.79 -17.46 -0.47
N ARG A 713 -29.29 -17.04 -1.65
CA ARG A 713 -28.99 -17.94 -2.77
C ARG A 713 -27.96 -19.00 -2.40
N LYS A 714 -26.85 -18.60 -1.78
CA LYS A 714 -25.83 -19.53 -1.27
C LYS A 714 -26.38 -20.52 -0.22
N CYS A 715 -27.41 -20.13 0.53
CA CYS A 715 -28.12 -21.02 1.47
C CYS A 715 -29.22 -21.88 0.82
N GLY A 716 -29.39 -21.85 -0.50
CA GLY A 716 -30.42 -22.61 -1.22
C GLY A 716 -31.84 -22.03 -1.12
N GLN A 717 -32.00 -20.77 -0.70
CA GLN A 717 -33.29 -20.09 -0.58
C GLN A 717 -33.57 -19.17 -1.78
N GLU A 718 -33.61 -19.74 -2.99
CA GLU A 718 -33.71 -18.98 -4.25
C GLU A 718 -34.93 -18.06 -4.32
N LYS A 719 -36.12 -18.55 -3.92
CA LYS A 719 -37.36 -17.76 -3.94
C LYS A 719 -37.24 -16.46 -3.15
N LYS A 720 -36.52 -16.48 -2.03
CA LYS A 720 -36.31 -15.32 -1.17
C LYS A 720 -35.33 -14.34 -1.83
N ALA A 721 -34.23 -14.85 -2.40
CA ALA A 721 -33.27 -14.04 -3.15
C ALA A 721 -33.93 -13.31 -4.32
N SER A 722 -34.67 -14.02 -5.18
CA SER A 722 -35.34 -13.42 -6.34
C SER A 722 -36.39 -12.37 -5.95
N THR A 723 -37.07 -12.56 -4.81
CA THR A 723 -38.03 -11.58 -4.29
C THR A 723 -37.35 -10.27 -3.91
N ILE A 724 -36.19 -10.35 -3.24
CA ILE A 724 -35.39 -9.17 -2.88
C ILE A 724 -34.91 -8.48 -4.16
N GLU A 725 -34.30 -9.21 -5.08
CA GLU A 725 -33.74 -8.66 -6.34
C GLU A 725 -34.79 -7.92 -7.17
N ARG A 726 -36.01 -8.46 -7.27
CA ARG A 726 -37.13 -7.79 -7.95
C ARG A 726 -37.48 -6.44 -7.31
N GLN A 727 -37.43 -6.33 -5.98
CA GLN A 727 -37.68 -5.07 -5.27
C GLN A 727 -36.54 -4.07 -5.52
N LEU A 728 -35.29 -4.53 -5.61
CA LEU A 728 -34.15 -3.68 -5.91
C LEU A 728 -34.24 -3.09 -7.30
N GLU A 729 -34.66 -3.89 -8.29
CA GLU A 729 -34.82 -3.41 -9.66
C GLU A 729 -35.93 -2.35 -9.77
N GLN A 730 -37.05 -2.54 -9.07
CA GLN A 730 -38.12 -1.52 -8.99
C GLN A 730 -37.62 -0.20 -8.38
N ARG A 731 -36.88 -0.28 -7.26
CA ARG A 731 -36.28 0.90 -6.59
C ARG A 731 -35.28 1.61 -7.50
N LYS A 732 -34.42 0.84 -8.17
CA LYS A 732 -33.42 1.35 -9.12
C LYS A 732 -34.10 2.06 -10.28
N GLY A 733 -35.12 1.44 -10.89
CA GLY A 733 -35.88 2.06 -11.97
C GLY A 733 -36.58 3.37 -11.56
N ALA A 734 -37.11 3.44 -10.35
CA ALA A 734 -37.72 4.66 -9.82
C ALA A 734 -36.69 5.79 -9.62
N ALA A 735 -35.55 5.48 -8.99
CA ALA A 735 -34.48 6.46 -8.76
C ALA A 735 -33.84 6.93 -10.07
N LYS A 736 -33.68 6.04 -11.05
CA LYS A 736 -33.18 6.36 -12.40
C LYS A 736 -34.03 7.43 -13.08
N ARG A 737 -35.36 7.28 -13.05
CA ARG A 737 -36.32 8.24 -13.64
C ARG A 737 -36.35 9.61 -12.95
N GLN A 738 -35.78 9.73 -11.75
CA GLN A 738 -35.72 11.00 -11.03
C GLN A 738 -34.38 11.72 -11.25
N ALA A 739 -33.33 10.98 -11.64
CA ALA A 739 -31.99 11.51 -11.79
C ALA A 739 -31.66 11.98 -13.22
N VAL A 740 -32.32 11.39 -14.21
CA VAL A 740 -32.29 11.76 -15.64
C VAL A 740 -33.67 12.32 -15.99
#